data_AF-A0A3M7BRH8-F1
#
_entry.id   AF-A0A3M7BRH8-F1
#
_cell.length_a   1.000
_cell.length_b   1.000
_cell.length_c   1.000
_cell.angle_alpha   90.00
_cell.angle_beta   90.00
_cell.angle_gamma   90.00
#
_symmetry.space_group_name_H-M   'P 1'
#
loop_
_entity.id
_entity.type
_entity.pdbx_description
1 polymer ?
#
loop_
_entity_poly.entity_id
_entity_poly.type
_entity_poly.pdbx_seq_one_letter_code
_entity_poly.pdbx_strand_id
1 'polypeptide(L)'
;MAEQVSIDKNSFHNRLSALITQWKADKRSGNNNFGDVGSIAVVMGKSDETQGFHKANAMQFWLLGYEFPATLFLITPESMTIVTTKKKAAYLEPLKGGKIPLEVVVRGKDAEENAKQFERCLDTIKNAGKRVGVITKEQSSGPFVNEWKNAFSEISKEVEEVDISPALSSVMAVKDENELRAIRNASVASSHTMSDYFVDYMSDVLDKDKKITHKALTDKIASKIDDEKFFKSNWKKAPQNFDTMQLDWSVQPTVMSGGNFDLRLGSEPDDNNLHAGVIVAALGLRYQTYASMIARTYLVDPNKTQENMYKLLLSVHDAVIKEMRDGVQAKDVYNKAISVIKAKKPELVEKFTKSVGAGMGIEARDSTLVLNAKNTRVLKDGMTFSVTTGFSDLENPNPQDKKRDAKYALMLSDTVRINSQGNNEAFVFTRDAPTDMESTSFFFNDEDEEEKKEKPKPKKDSRVGAVASSNITKTRLRGQGGTTQNEEKENARREHQKELHQKKQQDGEEKYGEGHGNLNGTEEKKFKRFESYKRDSQFPSKVKDLMVLVDPKNNSVILPIMGRPVPFHINTIKNATTSQEGGWCYLRINFLSPGQGVGRKDDQPFEDPTAQFVRSLTFRSQDTGRMEDIKDQMTDMKKAAVRKEQEKKDMEDVVEQDKLVEIRNRRPHRLDNIFMRPAMESKRVGGAVEIHQNGLRYHHMGNQKVDILFGNVKHLFFQPCVGELIVIIHVHLHNPIMIGKKKTKDVQFYREATEMQFDETGNRKRKHRYGDEEEFEAEQEEKRRRAQLDKEFRNFAEKIADAGKGESLAVDMPFRDLGFNGVPSRSSVTIQPTTDCLVQLTEPPFMVVTLTDIEVVHLERVQFGLKNFDMVIVFKDFTRPPAHINTIPVEALDGVKDWLDSVDIPFTEGPLNLNWATIMKTVIADPHTFFKDGGWSFLSTESDSEDGSEEEEESEFGVSEEDMGSDESSEEESDFDDDASAEASEDEEVSEDDEGEDWDEMEKKAAKRDRDGGLDDEEKKPKKKGGRK
;
A
#
# COMPACT_ATOMS: atom_id res chain seq x y z
N MET A 1 -27.33 -10.07 -11.38
CA MET A 1 -27.93 -9.88 -12.72
C MET A 1 -26.80 -9.96 -13.74
N ALA A 2 -26.93 -10.73 -14.82
CA ALA A 2 -25.88 -10.74 -15.84
C ALA A 2 -25.91 -9.38 -16.54
N GLU A 3 -24.89 -8.55 -16.35
CA GLU A 3 -24.75 -7.27 -17.03
C GLU A 3 -24.93 -7.47 -18.54
N GLN A 4 -25.73 -6.61 -19.15
CA GLN A 4 -25.95 -6.61 -20.58
C GLN A 4 -24.62 -6.30 -21.27
N VAL A 5 -24.18 -7.17 -22.19
CA VAL A 5 -22.92 -6.99 -22.95
C VAL A 5 -22.89 -5.59 -23.56
N SER A 6 -21.96 -4.75 -23.09
CA SER A 6 -21.84 -3.34 -23.49
C SER A 6 -20.45 -3.10 -24.08
N ILE A 7 -20.40 -2.80 -25.37
CA ILE A 7 -19.14 -2.59 -26.10
C ILE A 7 -18.84 -1.09 -26.16
N ASP A 8 -17.66 -0.68 -25.71
CA ASP A 8 -17.19 0.70 -25.87
C ASP A 8 -16.95 1.03 -27.36
N LYS A 9 -17.88 1.79 -27.92
CA LYS A 9 -17.89 2.23 -29.32
C LYS A 9 -16.67 3.09 -29.67
N ASN A 10 -16.21 3.94 -28.76
CA ASN A 10 -15.06 4.82 -29.00
C ASN A 10 -13.78 4.01 -29.06
N SER A 11 -13.58 3.11 -28.09
CA SER A 11 -12.44 2.20 -28.07
C SER A 11 -12.38 1.32 -29.32
N PHE A 12 -13.51 0.72 -29.73
CA PHE A 12 -13.60 -0.06 -30.96
C PHE A 12 -13.15 0.73 -32.20
N HIS A 13 -13.71 1.93 -32.40
CA HIS A 13 -13.39 2.74 -33.58
C HIS A 13 -11.97 3.28 -33.58
N ASN A 14 -11.44 3.65 -32.42
CA ASN A 14 -10.05 4.11 -32.29
C ASN A 14 -9.07 2.98 -32.60
N ARG A 15 -9.28 1.79 -32.04
CA ARG A 15 -8.44 0.61 -32.26
C ARG A 15 -8.52 0.10 -33.70
N LEU A 16 -9.72 0.02 -34.29
CA LEU A 16 -9.88 -0.31 -35.71
C LEU A 16 -9.20 0.72 -36.62
N SER A 17 -9.34 2.02 -36.33
CA SER A 17 -8.67 3.08 -37.10
C SER A 17 -7.15 3.01 -36.98
N ALA A 18 -6.62 2.68 -35.80
CA ALA A 18 -5.19 2.50 -35.57
C ALA A 18 -4.63 1.32 -36.38
N LEU A 19 -5.33 0.17 -36.38
CA LEU A 19 -5.00 -0.99 -37.20
C LEU A 19 -4.90 -0.63 -38.70
N ILE A 20 -5.94 0.01 -39.24
CA ILE A 20 -5.96 0.40 -40.66
C ILE A 20 -4.89 1.44 -40.99
N THR A 21 -4.66 2.39 -40.10
CA THR A 21 -3.63 3.43 -40.28
C THR A 21 -2.23 2.82 -40.33
N GLN A 22 -1.93 1.90 -39.42
CA GLN A 22 -0.65 1.20 -39.37
C GLN A 22 -0.46 0.29 -40.59
N TRP A 23 -1.52 -0.41 -41.03
CA TRP A 23 -1.50 -1.22 -42.25
C TRP A 23 -1.21 -0.38 -43.50
N LYS A 24 -1.89 0.77 -43.66
CA LYS A 24 -1.64 1.72 -44.76
C LYS A 24 -0.25 2.36 -44.69
N ALA A 25 0.27 2.60 -43.49
CA ALA A 25 1.63 3.12 -43.29
C ALA A 25 2.69 2.07 -43.65
N ASP A 26 2.49 0.83 -43.25
CA ASP A 26 3.39 -0.30 -43.56
C ASP A 26 3.57 -0.46 -45.07
N LYS A 27 2.45 -0.50 -45.81
CA LYS A 27 2.43 -0.57 -47.28
C LYS A 27 3.17 0.60 -47.96
N ARG A 28 3.08 1.81 -47.40
CA ARG A 28 3.81 3.00 -47.91
C ARG A 28 5.30 2.94 -47.62
N SER A 29 5.68 2.37 -46.48
CA SER A 29 7.07 2.32 -46.02
C SER A 29 7.88 1.14 -46.58
N GLY A 30 7.22 0.11 -47.13
CA GLY A 30 7.90 -1.10 -47.61
C GLY A 30 8.48 -1.98 -46.49
N ASN A 31 8.06 -1.75 -45.24
CA ASN A 31 8.45 -2.54 -44.07
C ASN A 31 7.91 -3.98 -44.11
N ASN A 32 6.88 -4.24 -44.95
CA ASN A 32 6.27 -5.54 -45.21
C ASN A 32 5.79 -6.30 -43.95
N ASN A 33 5.49 -5.62 -42.85
CA ASN A 33 5.05 -6.27 -41.63
C ASN A 33 3.65 -6.90 -41.78
N PHE A 34 2.78 -6.30 -42.61
CA PHE A 34 1.49 -6.87 -43.03
C PHE A 34 1.60 -7.76 -44.28
N GLY A 35 2.80 -7.91 -44.86
CA GLY A 35 3.06 -8.78 -46.01
C GLY A 35 2.32 -8.40 -47.30
N ASP A 36 1.97 -7.11 -47.46
CA ASP A 36 1.21 -6.58 -48.61
C ASP A 36 -0.15 -7.27 -48.84
N VAL A 37 -0.76 -7.79 -47.78
CA VAL A 37 -2.11 -8.38 -47.87
C VAL A 37 -3.14 -7.31 -48.26
N GLY A 38 -4.12 -7.70 -49.07
CA GLY A 38 -5.27 -6.87 -49.44
C GLY A 38 -6.43 -6.98 -48.44
N SER A 39 -6.55 -8.13 -47.79
CA SER A 39 -7.58 -8.43 -46.79
C SER A 39 -6.99 -9.26 -45.64
N ILE A 40 -7.57 -9.15 -44.45
CA ILE A 40 -7.24 -9.96 -43.27
C ILE A 40 -8.50 -10.74 -42.86
N ALA A 41 -8.38 -12.06 -42.72
CA ALA A 41 -9.44 -12.93 -42.22
C ALA A 41 -9.03 -13.54 -40.87
N VAL A 42 -9.75 -13.17 -39.82
CA VAL A 42 -9.57 -13.74 -38.46
C VAL A 42 -10.82 -14.50 -38.09
N VAL A 43 -10.67 -15.81 -37.91
CA VAL A 43 -11.78 -16.74 -37.68
C VAL A 43 -11.66 -17.29 -36.27
N MET A 44 -12.74 -17.15 -35.50
CA MET A 44 -12.88 -17.79 -34.20
C MET A 44 -14.01 -18.81 -34.23
N GLY A 45 -13.69 -20.03 -33.78
CA GLY A 45 -14.61 -21.13 -33.58
C GLY A 45 -15.15 -21.20 -32.17
N LYS A 46 -15.02 -22.37 -31.54
CA LYS A 46 -15.44 -22.60 -30.15
C LYS A 46 -14.43 -21.98 -29.18
N SER A 47 -14.92 -21.37 -28.09
CA SER A 47 -14.07 -21.01 -26.94
C SER A 47 -13.40 -22.28 -26.39
N ASP A 48 -12.11 -22.18 -26.12
CA ASP A 48 -11.34 -23.21 -25.45
C ASP A 48 -10.58 -22.56 -24.29
N GLU A 49 -11.15 -22.67 -23.09
CA GLU A 49 -10.57 -22.11 -21.86
C GLU A 49 -9.21 -22.73 -21.54
N THR A 50 -8.92 -23.95 -22.02
CA THR A 50 -7.68 -24.66 -21.71
C THR A 50 -6.47 -24.20 -22.51
N GLN A 51 -6.67 -23.55 -23.67
CA GLN A 51 -5.59 -23.12 -24.56
C GLN A 51 -5.08 -21.70 -24.28
N GLY A 52 -5.74 -20.96 -23.38
CA GLY A 52 -5.41 -19.57 -23.11
C GLY A 52 -5.78 -18.63 -24.28
N PHE A 53 -5.30 -17.38 -24.21
CA PHE A 53 -5.59 -16.39 -25.25
C PHE A 53 -4.50 -16.41 -26.34
N HIS A 54 -4.95 -16.49 -27.59
CA HIS A 54 -4.20 -16.56 -28.83
C HIS A 54 -4.53 -15.37 -29.73
N LYS A 55 -3.86 -15.21 -30.88
CA LYS A 55 -4.05 -14.02 -31.73
C LYS A 55 -5.51 -13.77 -32.17
N ALA A 56 -6.29 -14.82 -32.40
CA ALA A 56 -7.67 -14.68 -32.87
C ALA A 56 -8.60 -14.11 -31.80
N ASN A 57 -8.60 -14.69 -30.59
CA ASN A 57 -9.44 -14.19 -29.51
C ASN A 57 -8.87 -12.90 -28.89
N ALA A 58 -7.54 -12.75 -28.82
CA ALA A 58 -6.91 -11.51 -28.41
C ALA A 58 -7.33 -10.31 -29.28
N MET A 59 -7.45 -10.51 -30.60
CA MET A 59 -7.95 -9.47 -31.49
C MET A 59 -9.42 -9.12 -31.21
N GLN A 60 -10.25 -10.11 -30.86
CA GLN A 60 -11.65 -9.85 -30.52
C GLN A 60 -11.77 -9.10 -29.19
N PHE A 61 -11.04 -9.51 -28.15
CA PHE A 61 -10.98 -8.79 -26.89
C PHE A 61 -10.44 -7.36 -27.07
N TRP A 62 -9.39 -7.19 -27.87
CA TRP A 62 -8.82 -5.87 -28.14
C TRP A 62 -9.82 -4.96 -28.85
N LEU A 63 -10.58 -5.45 -29.84
CA LEU A 63 -11.54 -4.61 -30.55
C LEU A 63 -12.85 -4.41 -29.77
N LEU A 64 -13.38 -5.45 -29.14
CA LEU A 64 -14.75 -5.50 -28.63
C LEU A 64 -14.85 -5.58 -27.10
N GLY A 65 -13.77 -5.87 -26.38
CA GLY A 65 -13.79 -6.14 -24.94
C GLY A 65 -14.33 -7.52 -24.56
N TYR A 66 -14.83 -8.31 -25.53
CA TYR A 66 -15.44 -9.62 -25.28
C TYR A 66 -15.03 -10.65 -26.33
N GLU A 67 -15.15 -11.92 -25.94
CA GLU A 67 -15.01 -13.05 -26.85
C GLU A 67 -16.31 -13.30 -27.63
N PHE A 68 -16.21 -13.43 -28.96
CA PHE A 68 -17.32 -13.73 -29.86
C PHE A 68 -17.10 -15.06 -30.61
N PRO A 69 -17.41 -16.23 -29.99
CA PRO A 69 -17.32 -17.54 -30.64
C PRO A 69 -18.10 -17.66 -31.95
N ALA A 70 -17.67 -18.53 -32.86
CA ALA A 70 -18.29 -18.73 -34.17
C ALA A 70 -18.48 -17.40 -34.94
N THR A 71 -17.40 -16.62 -35.03
CA THR A 71 -17.38 -15.31 -35.68
C THR A 71 -16.18 -15.18 -36.60
N LEU A 72 -16.41 -14.60 -37.77
CA LEU A 72 -15.38 -14.21 -38.73
C LEU A 72 -15.26 -12.68 -38.76
N PHE A 73 -14.05 -12.17 -38.60
CA PHE A 73 -13.68 -10.81 -38.95
C PHE A 73 -12.98 -10.82 -40.31
N LEU A 74 -13.57 -10.16 -41.29
CA LEU A 74 -12.95 -9.87 -42.57
C LEU A 74 -12.68 -8.37 -42.65
N ILE A 75 -11.42 -7.99 -42.70
CA ILE A 75 -10.99 -6.59 -42.65
C ILE A 75 -10.23 -6.26 -43.93
N THR A 76 -10.60 -5.14 -44.56
CA THR A 76 -9.87 -4.53 -45.66
C THR A 76 -9.42 -3.12 -45.25
N PRO A 77 -8.54 -2.46 -46.01
CA PRO A 77 -8.19 -1.06 -45.78
C PRO A 77 -9.38 -0.07 -45.86
N GLU A 78 -10.53 -0.52 -46.36
CA GLU A 78 -11.71 0.30 -46.66
C GLU A 78 -12.92 -0.06 -45.79
N SER A 79 -13.01 -1.27 -45.27
CA SER A 79 -14.19 -1.75 -44.53
C SER A 79 -13.87 -2.94 -43.62
N MET A 80 -14.76 -3.19 -42.67
CA MET A 80 -14.77 -4.40 -41.84
C MET A 80 -16.12 -5.11 -41.99
N THR A 81 -16.10 -6.41 -42.25
CA THR A 81 -17.27 -7.28 -42.27
C THR A 81 -17.17 -8.29 -41.13
N ILE A 82 -18.20 -8.37 -40.29
CA ILE A 82 -18.31 -9.34 -39.20
C ILE A 82 -19.43 -10.32 -39.50
N VAL A 83 -19.11 -11.60 -39.65
CA VAL A 83 -20.10 -12.67 -39.82
C VAL A 83 -20.29 -13.38 -38.48
N THR A 84 -21.49 -13.32 -37.92
CA THR A 84 -21.79 -13.94 -36.61
C THR A 84 -23.28 -14.28 -36.47
N THR A 85 -23.65 -14.94 -35.38
CA THR A 85 -25.05 -15.32 -35.08
C THR A 85 -25.94 -14.11 -34.78
N LYS A 86 -27.26 -14.25 -35.00
CA LYS A 86 -28.26 -13.19 -34.74
C LYS A 86 -28.16 -12.51 -33.37
N LYS A 87 -27.95 -13.28 -32.29
CA LYS A 87 -27.82 -12.73 -30.93
C LYS A 87 -26.60 -11.82 -30.81
N LYS A 88 -25.47 -12.26 -31.36
CA LYS A 88 -24.20 -11.52 -31.31
C LYS A 88 -24.22 -10.29 -32.21
N ALA A 89 -24.84 -10.40 -33.38
CA ALA A 89 -25.02 -9.29 -34.29
C ALA A 89 -25.75 -8.10 -33.63
N ALA A 90 -26.74 -8.36 -32.77
CA ALA A 90 -27.46 -7.31 -32.05
C ALA A 90 -26.55 -6.43 -31.18
N TYR A 91 -25.47 -6.98 -30.59
CA TYR A 91 -24.47 -6.20 -29.84
C TYR A 91 -23.51 -5.41 -30.74
N LEU A 92 -23.35 -5.82 -32.00
CA LEU A 92 -22.43 -5.19 -32.97
C LEU A 92 -23.11 -4.11 -33.82
N GLU A 93 -24.44 -4.17 -33.98
CA GLU A 93 -25.22 -3.17 -34.72
C GLU A 93 -24.99 -1.71 -34.23
N PRO A 94 -24.94 -1.43 -32.91
CA PRO A 94 -24.64 -0.09 -32.40
C PRO A 94 -23.27 0.46 -32.82
N LEU A 95 -22.32 -0.41 -33.19
CA LEU A 95 -20.98 -0.02 -33.63
C LEU A 95 -20.94 0.51 -35.08
N LYS A 96 -22.06 0.51 -35.81
CA LYS A 96 -22.12 1.13 -37.13
C LYS A 96 -22.00 2.66 -37.05
N GLY A 97 -21.58 3.27 -38.16
CA GLY A 97 -21.46 4.74 -38.31
C GLY A 97 -20.07 5.33 -37.99
N GLY A 98 -19.05 4.51 -37.79
CA GLY A 98 -17.66 4.98 -37.61
C GLY A 98 -16.94 5.34 -38.91
N LYS A 99 -15.69 5.81 -38.78
CA LYS A 99 -14.81 6.20 -39.91
C LYS A 99 -14.54 5.07 -40.90
N ILE A 100 -14.44 3.84 -40.41
CA ILE A 100 -14.32 2.64 -41.22
C ILE A 100 -15.70 1.99 -41.29
N PRO A 101 -16.31 1.86 -42.48
CA PRO A 101 -17.56 1.14 -42.69
C PRO A 101 -17.54 -0.25 -42.04
N LEU A 102 -18.53 -0.51 -41.19
CA LEU A 102 -18.75 -1.79 -40.54
C LEU A 102 -20.02 -2.45 -41.10
N GLU A 103 -19.86 -3.65 -41.65
CA GLU A 103 -20.96 -4.52 -42.06
C GLU A 103 -21.09 -5.69 -41.08
N VAL A 104 -22.32 -5.94 -40.60
CA VAL A 104 -22.63 -7.07 -39.73
C VAL A 104 -23.53 -8.03 -40.50
N VAL A 105 -23.02 -9.24 -40.77
CA VAL A 105 -23.71 -10.30 -41.51
C VAL A 105 -24.27 -11.30 -40.52
N VAL A 106 -25.60 -11.46 -40.53
CA VAL A 106 -26.32 -12.32 -39.59
C VAL A 106 -26.42 -13.74 -40.13
N ARG A 107 -25.72 -14.66 -39.46
CA ARG A 107 -25.82 -16.10 -39.72
C ARG A 107 -27.12 -16.66 -39.12
N GLY A 108 -27.89 -17.33 -39.96
CA GLY A 108 -29.18 -17.93 -39.63
C GLY A 108 -29.13 -19.46 -39.53
N LYS A 109 -30.31 -20.10 -39.52
CA LYS A 109 -30.45 -21.57 -39.57
C LYS A 109 -30.41 -22.13 -41.01
N ASP A 110 -30.51 -21.26 -42.01
CA ASP A 110 -30.51 -21.64 -43.43
C ASP A 110 -29.08 -21.86 -43.93
N ALA A 111 -28.77 -23.09 -44.33
CA ALA A 111 -27.44 -23.47 -44.78
C ALA A 111 -27.08 -22.87 -46.15
N GLU A 112 -28.04 -22.71 -47.06
CA GLU A 112 -27.79 -22.13 -48.39
C GLU A 112 -27.48 -20.64 -48.28
N GLU A 113 -28.24 -19.92 -47.45
CA GLU A 113 -27.99 -18.51 -47.20
C GLU A 113 -26.65 -18.29 -46.50
N ASN A 114 -26.32 -19.12 -45.51
CA ASN A 114 -25.03 -19.07 -44.83
C ASN A 114 -23.84 -19.36 -45.77
N ALA A 115 -24.03 -20.20 -46.80
CA ALA A 115 -23.02 -20.45 -47.83
C ALA A 115 -22.83 -19.23 -48.73
N LYS A 116 -23.92 -18.61 -49.21
CA LYS A 116 -23.87 -17.35 -50.00
C LYS A 116 -23.19 -16.21 -49.25
N GLN A 117 -23.39 -16.12 -47.93
CA GLN A 117 -22.70 -15.14 -47.08
C GLN A 117 -21.17 -15.34 -47.09
N PHE A 118 -20.71 -16.59 -47.07
CA PHE A 118 -19.27 -16.88 -47.22
C PHE A 118 -18.79 -16.63 -48.64
N GLU A 119 -19.52 -16.99 -49.68
CA GLU A 119 -19.18 -16.63 -51.08
C GLU A 119 -18.93 -15.13 -51.22
N ARG A 120 -19.80 -14.28 -50.65
CA ARG A 120 -19.60 -12.82 -50.64
C ARG A 120 -18.32 -12.38 -49.93
N CYS A 121 -17.95 -13.06 -48.83
CA CYS A 121 -16.69 -12.81 -48.13
C CYS A 121 -15.48 -13.20 -49.01
N LEU A 122 -15.57 -14.33 -49.72
CA LEU A 122 -14.55 -14.79 -50.64
C LEU A 122 -14.37 -13.83 -51.83
N ASP A 123 -15.46 -13.32 -52.40
CA ASP A 123 -15.42 -12.30 -53.45
C ASP A 123 -14.75 -11.02 -52.97
N THR A 124 -15.03 -10.61 -51.72
CA THR A 124 -14.37 -9.45 -51.10
C THR A 124 -12.86 -9.67 -50.98
N ILE A 125 -12.43 -10.87 -50.60
CA ILE A 125 -11.00 -11.25 -50.54
C ILE A 125 -10.36 -11.19 -51.93
N LYS A 126 -10.98 -11.78 -52.95
CA LYS A 126 -10.47 -11.77 -54.34
C LYS A 126 -10.33 -10.35 -54.89
N ASN A 127 -11.32 -9.49 -54.61
CA ASN A 127 -11.33 -8.10 -55.08
C ASN A 127 -10.31 -7.22 -54.34
N ALA A 128 -10.00 -7.53 -53.08
CA ALA A 128 -9.05 -6.76 -52.27
C ALA A 128 -7.59 -6.99 -52.70
N GLY A 129 -7.26 -8.15 -53.27
CA GLY A 129 -5.95 -8.43 -53.85
C GLY A 129 -5.59 -9.91 -53.88
N LYS A 130 -4.38 -10.22 -54.35
CA LYS A 130 -3.87 -11.61 -54.45
C LYS A 130 -3.39 -12.21 -53.13
N ARG A 131 -3.28 -11.42 -52.06
CA ARG A 131 -2.71 -11.83 -50.77
C ARG A 131 -3.71 -11.61 -49.65
N VAL A 132 -3.89 -12.63 -48.83
CA VAL A 132 -4.81 -12.61 -47.68
C VAL A 132 -4.07 -12.95 -46.39
N GLY A 133 -4.23 -12.09 -45.40
CA GLY A 133 -3.68 -12.27 -44.07
C GLY A 133 -4.54 -13.24 -43.27
N VAL A 134 -3.94 -14.31 -42.77
CA VAL A 134 -4.58 -15.34 -41.95
C VAL A 134 -3.70 -15.69 -40.75
N ILE A 135 -4.27 -16.31 -39.72
CA ILE A 135 -3.50 -16.84 -38.58
C ILE A 135 -3.14 -18.30 -38.87
N THR A 136 -1.85 -18.60 -38.96
CA THR A 136 -1.38 -19.92 -39.46
C THR A 136 -1.05 -20.94 -38.37
N LYS A 137 -0.61 -20.50 -37.19
CA LYS A 137 -0.04 -21.39 -36.14
C LYS A 137 -1.01 -21.79 -35.02
N GLU A 138 -1.97 -20.93 -34.71
CA GLU A 138 -2.91 -21.08 -33.56
C GLU A 138 -4.35 -21.06 -34.08
N GLN A 139 -4.69 -22.04 -34.92
CA GLN A 139 -6.00 -22.08 -35.57
C GLN A 139 -7.08 -22.55 -34.63
N SER A 140 -8.18 -21.78 -34.56
CA SER A 140 -9.38 -22.17 -33.82
C SER A 140 -10.04 -23.43 -34.43
N SER A 141 -10.91 -24.07 -33.66
CA SER A 141 -11.59 -25.32 -34.05
C SER A 141 -13.11 -25.22 -33.90
N GLY A 142 -13.82 -26.16 -34.50
CA GLY A 142 -15.28 -26.29 -34.37
C GLY A 142 -16.04 -26.14 -35.69
N PRO A 143 -17.36 -26.36 -35.68
CA PRO A 143 -18.17 -26.45 -36.90
C PRO A 143 -18.08 -25.21 -37.80
N PHE A 144 -18.17 -24.01 -37.21
CA PHE A 144 -18.08 -22.74 -37.94
C PHE A 144 -16.72 -22.58 -38.66
N VAL A 145 -15.62 -22.98 -38.01
CA VAL A 145 -14.28 -22.90 -38.61
C VAL A 145 -14.15 -23.90 -39.76
N ASN A 146 -14.69 -25.10 -39.61
CA ASN A 146 -14.68 -26.12 -40.66
C ASN A 146 -15.49 -25.67 -41.88
N GLU A 147 -16.66 -25.06 -41.67
CA GLU A 147 -17.48 -24.47 -42.73
C GLU A 147 -16.72 -23.36 -43.46
N TRP A 148 -16.07 -22.45 -42.72
CA TRP A 148 -15.22 -21.41 -43.31
C TRP A 148 -14.04 -21.99 -44.10
N LYS A 149 -13.32 -22.97 -43.53
CA LYS A 149 -12.18 -23.63 -44.20
C LYS A 149 -12.61 -24.31 -45.50
N ASN A 150 -13.77 -24.96 -45.50
CA ASN A 150 -14.32 -25.59 -46.70
C ASN A 150 -14.63 -24.54 -47.78
N ALA A 151 -15.32 -23.46 -47.43
CA ALA A 151 -15.61 -22.37 -48.36
C ALA A 151 -14.32 -21.69 -48.88
N PHE A 152 -13.40 -21.36 -47.97
CA PHE A 152 -12.12 -20.73 -48.32
C PHE A 152 -11.23 -21.62 -49.20
N SER A 153 -11.36 -22.95 -49.10
CA SER A 153 -10.60 -23.88 -49.95
C SER A 153 -10.89 -23.67 -51.45
N GLU A 154 -12.06 -23.17 -51.82
CA GLU A 154 -12.44 -22.88 -53.21
C GLU A 154 -11.55 -21.83 -53.87
N ILE A 155 -11.06 -20.87 -53.08
CA ILE A 155 -10.23 -19.75 -53.58
C ILE A 155 -8.76 -19.91 -53.24
N SER A 156 -8.38 -20.94 -52.48
CA SER A 156 -7.02 -21.18 -51.96
C SER A 156 -5.93 -21.25 -53.05
N LYS A 157 -6.30 -21.50 -54.31
CA LYS A 157 -5.37 -21.48 -55.47
C LYS A 157 -5.25 -20.12 -56.15
N GLU A 158 -6.19 -19.21 -55.89
CA GLU A 158 -6.26 -17.87 -56.49
C GLU A 158 -5.61 -16.81 -55.60
N VAL A 159 -5.49 -17.07 -54.30
CA VAL A 159 -4.91 -16.17 -53.30
C VAL A 159 -3.74 -16.82 -52.56
N GLU A 160 -2.76 -15.99 -52.18
CA GLU A 160 -1.61 -16.36 -51.36
C GLU A 160 -1.91 -16.04 -49.89
N GLU A 161 -1.89 -17.06 -49.04
CA GLU A 161 -2.04 -16.91 -47.59
C GLU A 161 -0.75 -16.38 -46.94
N VAL A 162 -0.87 -15.36 -46.11
CA VAL A 162 0.24 -14.74 -45.38
C VAL A 162 -0.06 -14.76 -43.88
N ASP A 163 0.88 -15.20 -43.06
CA ASP A 163 0.72 -15.19 -41.60
C ASP A 163 0.67 -13.75 -41.07
N ILE A 164 -0.49 -13.33 -40.56
CA ILE A 164 -0.72 -11.96 -40.09
C ILE A 164 -0.41 -11.78 -38.60
N SER A 165 -0.08 -12.86 -37.90
CA SER A 165 0.22 -12.87 -36.46
C SER A 165 1.25 -11.81 -36.03
N PRO A 166 2.38 -11.59 -36.76
CA PRO A 166 3.34 -10.54 -36.43
C PRO A 166 2.78 -9.12 -36.60
N ALA A 167 1.90 -8.90 -37.58
CA ALA A 167 1.28 -7.61 -37.80
C ALA A 167 0.30 -7.27 -36.68
N LEU A 168 -0.55 -8.22 -36.29
CA LEU A 168 -1.49 -8.04 -35.17
C LEU A 168 -0.74 -7.79 -33.86
N SER A 169 0.36 -8.52 -33.61
CA SER A 169 1.26 -8.22 -32.49
C SER A 169 1.84 -6.81 -32.55
N SER A 170 2.19 -6.31 -33.74
CA SER A 170 2.70 -4.95 -33.93
C SER A 170 1.71 -3.87 -33.51
N VAL A 171 0.44 -4.11 -33.80
CA VAL A 171 -0.66 -3.19 -33.53
C VAL A 171 -1.04 -3.18 -32.05
N MET A 172 -1.09 -4.36 -31.41
CA MET A 172 -1.52 -4.51 -30.01
C MET A 172 -0.38 -4.37 -28.99
N ALA A 173 0.86 -4.12 -29.42
CA ALA A 173 1.99 -4.15 -28.50
C ALA A 173 2.09 -2.92 -27.60
N VAL A 174 1.85 -1.72 -28.14
CA VAL A 174 1.83 -0.47 -27.37
C VAL A 174 0.47 -0.37 -26.70
N LYS A 175 0.47 -0.27 -25.37
CA LYS A 175 -0.73 -0.27 -24.55
C LYS A 175 -1.25 1.15 -24.33
N ASP A 176 -2.55 1.32 -24.47
CA ASP A 176 -3.24 2.55 -24.03
C ASP A 176 -3.32 2.62 -22.49
N GLU A 177 -3.78 3.75 -21.95
CA GLU A 177 -3.83 3.96 -20.51
C GLU A 177 -4.73 2.97 -19.77
N ASN A 178 -5.88 2.59 -20.34
CA ASN A 178 -6.80 1.66 -19.73
C ASN A 178 -6.18 0.25 -19.72
N GLU A 179 -5.53 -0.14 -20.81
CA GLU A 179 -4.77 -1.38 -20.89
C GLU A 179 -3.64 -1.42 -19.85
N LEU A 180 -2.90 -0.32 -19.69
CA LEU A 180 -1.82 -0.23 -18.69
C LEU A 180 -2.34 -0.30 -17.25
N ARG A 181 -3.50 0.33 -16.96
CA ARG A 181 -4.16 0.21 -15.65
C ARG A 181 -4.58 -1.23 -15.38
N ALA A 182 -5.17 -1.91 -16.37
CA ALA A 182 -5.57 -3.31 -16.22
C ALA A 182 -4.36 -4.23 -15.98
N ILE A 183 -3.27 -4.08 -16.75
CA ILE A 183 -2.02 -4.84 -16.54
C ILE A 183 -1.42 -4.55 -15.17
N ARG A 184 -1.44 -3.29 -14.72
CA ARG A 184 -0.98 -2.91 -13.38
C ARG A 184 -1.81 -3.61 -12.30
N ASN A 185 -3.14 -3.54 -12.38
CA ASN A 185 -4.04 -4.17 -11.40
C ASN A 185 -3.81 -5.69 -11.34
N ALA A 186 -3.70 -6.35 -12.49
CA ALA A 186 -3.35 -7.77 -12.58
C ALA A 186 -1.99 -8.09 -11.92
N SER A 187 -0.99 -7.23 -12.14
CA SER A 187 0.38 -7.41 -11.64
C SER A 187 0.49 -7.22 -10.12
N VAL A 188 -0.17 -6.20 -9.57
CA VAL A 188 -0.14 -5.97 -8.11
C VAL A 188 -0.96 -7.03 -7.39
N ALA A 189 -2.09 -7.47 -7.94
CA ALA A 189 -2.83 -8.62 -7.42
C ALA A 189 -1.97 -9.91 -7.43
N SER A 190 -1.22 -10.15 -8.51
CA SER A 190 -0.28 -11.29 -8.57
C SER A 190 0.83 -11.19 -7.52
N SER A 191 1.33 -9.98 -7.28
CA SER A 191 2.37 -9.73 -6.27
C SER A 191 1.83 -9.94 -4.85
N HIS A 192 0.58 -9.55 -4.60
CA HIS A 192 -0.13 -9.79 -3.35
C HIS A 192 -0.33 -11.29 -3.11
N THR A 193 -0.84 -12.04 -4.10
CA THR A 193 -1.00 -13.50 -3.99
C THR A 193 0.34 -14.21 -3.77
N MET A 194 1.42 -13.77 -4.42
CA MET A 194 2.75 -14.34 -4.24
C MET A 194 3.31 -14.06 -2.84
N SER A 195 3.27 -12.81 -2.38
CA SER A 195 4.00 -12.37 -1.17
C SER A 195 3.21 -12.59 0.11
N ASP A 196 1.89 -12.39 0.08
CA ASP A 196 1.06 -12.36 1.29
C ASP A 196 0.22 -13.65 1.46
N TYR A 197 0.21 -14.53 0.47
CA TYR A 197 -0.45 -15.83 0.58
C TYR A 197 0.49 -17.00 0.32
N PHE A 198 1.16 -17.04 -0.84
CA PHE A 198 2.03 -18.16 -1.17
C PHE A 198 3.21 -18.28 -0.21
N VAL A 199 3.94 -17.18 0.05
CA VAL A 199 5.09 -17.20 0.97
C VAL A 199 4.68 -17.65 2.37
N ASP A 200 3.64 -17.05 2.94
CA ASP A 200 3.16 -17.41 4.28
C ASP A 200 2.71 -18.87 4.37
N TYR A 201 2.02 -19.36 3.34
CA TYR A 201 1.57 -20.75 3.30
C TYR A 201 2.72 -21.74 3.09
N MET A 202 3.68 -21.40 2.23
CA MET A 202 4.90 -22.20 2.02
C MET A 202 5.71 -22.28 3.32
N SER A 203 5.91 -21.16 4.02
CA SER A 203 6.60 -21.12 5.31
C SER A 203 5.89 -21.99 6.35
N ASP A 204 4.56 -21.85 6.50
CA ASP A 204 3.77 -22.68 7.43
C ASP A 204 3.86 -24.19 7.14
N VAL A 205 3.94 -24.56 5.86
CA VAL A 205 4.11 -25.95 5.44
C VAL A 205 5.49 -26.48 5.85
N LEU A 206 6.54 -25.68 5.65
CA LEU A 206 7.92 -26.07 5.97
C LEU A 206 8.16 -26.08 7.50
N ASP A 207 7.75 -25.03 8.21
CA ASP A 207 7.90 -24.89 9.67
C ASP A 207 7.25 -26.05 10.44
N LYS A 208 6.09 -26.52 9.97
CA LYS A 208 5.32 -27.58 10.61
C LYS A 208 5.60 -28.97 10.03
N ASP A 209 6.59 -29.11 9.16
CA ASP A 209 6.91 -30.34 8.39
C ASP A 209 5.66 -31.00 7.79
N LYS A 210 4.74 -30.18 7.26
CA LYS A 210 3.50 -30.66 6.66
C LYS A 210 3.78 -31.25 5.29
N LYS A 211 3.17 -32.39 5.01
CA LYS A 211 3.25 -33.03 3.69
C LYS A 211 2.13 -32.51 2.79
N ILE A 212 2.52 -31.74 1.78
CA ILE A 212 1.63 -31.31 0.70
C ILE A 212 2.33 -31.50 -0.63
N THR A 213 1.60 -32.02 -1.63
CA THR A 213 2.13 -32.18 -2.99
C THR A 213 2.17 -30.86 -3.73
N HIS A 214 3.06 -30.72 -4.72
CA HIS A 214 3.11 -29.52 -5.56
C HIS A 214 1.75 -29.25 -6.22
N LYS A 215 1.06 -30.30 -6.68
CA LYS A 215 -0.29 -30.23 -7.21
C LYS A 215 -1.31 -29.70 -6.20
N ALA A 216 -1.40 -30.29 -5.01
CA ALA A 216 -2.36 -29.84 -4.00
C ALA A 216 -2.08 -28.42 -3.50
N LEU A 217 -0.79 -28.05 -3.40
CA LEU A 217 -0.36 -26.69 -3.07
C LEU A 217 -0.78 -25.70 -4.17
N THR A 218 -0.53 -26.05 -5.42
CA THR A 218 -0.92 -25.25 -6.59
C THR A 218 -2.42 -25.05 -6.66
N ASP A 219 -3.22 -26.10 -6.50
CA ASP A 219 -4.69 -26.05 -6.51
C ASP A 219 -5.22 -25.11 -5.41
N LYS A 220 -4.56 -25.11 -4.25
CA LYS A 220 -4.90 -24.23 -3.12
C LYS A 220 -4.50 -22.76 -3.33
N ILE A 221 -3.50 -22.50 -4.16
CA ILE A 221 -3.18 -21.14 -4.62
C ILE A 221 -4.18 -20.71 -5.68
N ALA A 222 -4.53 -21.61 -6.61
CA ALA A 222 -5.47 -21.35 -7.68
C ALA A 222 -6.87 -21.00 -7.13
N SER A 223 -7.34 -21.69 -6.09
CA SER A 223 -8.63 -21.42 -5.45
C SER A 223 -8.68 -20.10 -4.68
N LYS A 224 -7.53 -19.46 -4.43
CA LYS A 224 -7.49 -18.19 -3.71
C LYS A 224 -8.11 -17.04 -4.52
N ILE A 225 -8.20 -17.19 -5.84
CA ILE A 225 -8.82 -16.20 -6.72
C ILE A 225 -10.29 -15.91 -6.36
N ASP A 226 -11.00 -16.90 -5.80
CA ASP A 226 -12.42 -16.79 -5.43
C ASP A 226 -12.63 -16.17 -4.03
N ASP A 227 -11.56 -15.87 -3.29
CA ASP A 227 -11.64 -15.27 -1.96
C ASP A 227 -11.75 -13.73 -2.06
N GLU A 228 -12.99 -13.24 -2.13
CA GLU A 228 -13.24 -11.79 -2.17
C GLU A 228 -12.67 -11.05 -0.96
N LYS A 229 -12.65 -11.66 0.23
CA LYS A 229 -12.11 -11.01 1.43
C LYS A 229 -10.60 -10.81 1.30
N PHE A 230 -9.91 -11.76 0.68
CA PHE A 230 -8.48 -11.64 0.39
C PHE A 230 -8.19 -10.41 -0.49
N PHE A 231 -8.92 -10.24 -1.60
CA PHE A 231 -8.67 -9.16 -2.56
C PHE A 231 -9.37 -7.82 -2.26
N LYS A 232 -10.35 -7.78 -1.34
CA LYS A 232 -11.02 -6.53 -0.93
C LYS A 232 -10.60 -6.06 0.46
N SER A 233 -10.83 -6.88 1.49
CA SER A 233 -10.70 -6.45 2.90
C SER A 233 -9.30 -6.63 3.47
N ASN A 234 -8.58 -7.68 3.05
CA ASN A 234 -7.26 -8.00 3.59
C ASN A 234 -6.13 -7.31 2.80
N TRP A 235 -6.41 -6.88 1.56
CA TRP A 235 -5.45 -6.18 0.72
C TRP A 235 -5.49 -4.67 0.95
N LYS A 236 -4.76 -4.18 1.97
CA LYS A 236 -4.69 -2.74 2.34
C LYS A 236 -4.23 -1.80 1.22
N LYS A 237 -3.58 -2.34 0.17
CA LYS A 237 -3.05 -1.60 -0.98
C LYS A 237 -3.85 -1.87 -2.27
N ALA A 238 -5.07 -2.39 -2.17
CA ALA A 238 -5.91 -2.65 -3.33
C ALA A 238 -6.11 -1.38 -4.17
N PRO A 239 -6.03 -1.45 -5.51
CA PRO A 239 -6.39 -0.35 -6.39
C PRO A 239 -7.83 0.13 -6.14
N GLN A 240 -8.06 1.42 -6.29
CA GLN A 240 -9.43 1.96 -6.25
C GLN A 240 -10.28 1.31 -7.34
N ASN A 241 -11.54 0.98 -7.00
CA ASN A 241 -12.50 0.32 -7.89
C ASN A 241 -12.00 -1.04 -8.44
N PHE A 242 -11.22 -1.78 -7.65
CA PHE A 242 -10.79 -3.12 -8.02
C PHE A 242 -11.94 -4.11 -7.89
N ASP A 243 -12.42 -4.61 -9.03
CA ASP A 243 -13.50 -5.59 -9.10
C ASP A 243 -12.94 -7.02 -9.18
N THR A 244 -13.15 -7.79 -8.11
CA THR A 244 -12.72 -9.18 -8.00
C THR A 244 -13.36 -10.08 -9.06
N MET A 245 -14.53 -9.72 -9.60
CA MET A 245 -15.19 -10.49 -10.65
C MET A 245 -14.47 -10.38 -12.01
N GLN A 246 -13.56 -9.42 -12.16
CA GLN A 246 -12.74 -9.24 -13.37
C GLN A 246 -11.40 -9.98 -13.29
N LEU A 247 -11.15 -10.74 -12.21
CA LEU A 247 -9.95 -11.55 -12.04
C LEU A 247 -10.08 -12.93 -12.71
N ASP A 248 -8.99 -13.36 -13.33
CA ASP A 248 -8.81 -14.72 -13.86
C ASP A 248 -7.33 -15.10 -13.82
N TRP A 249 -6.97 -16.35 -14.10
CA TRP A 249 -5.58 -16.80 -14.19
C TRP A 249 -5.05 -16.65 -15.63
N SER A 250 -4.02 -15.80 -15.83
CA SER A 250 -3.26 -15.77 -17.10
C SER A 250 -2.15 -16.81 -17.14
N VAL A 251 -1.54 -17.09 -15.98
CA VAL A 251 -0.58 -18.16 -15.78
C VAL A 251 -1.01 -18.90 -14.53
N GLN A 252 -1.41 -20.16 -14.70
CA GLN A 252 -1.79 -21.01 -13.58
C GLN A 252 -0.65 -21.06 -12.56
N PRO A 253 -0.95 -21.04 -11.25
CA PRO A 253 0.09 -21.17 -10.24
C PRO A 253 0.89 -22.46 -10.49
N THR A 254 2.18 -22.43 -10.22
CA THR A 254 3.06 -23.58 -10.39
C THR A 254 4.13 -23.48 -9.32
N VAL A 255 4.27 -24.54 -8.53
CA VAL A 255 5.31 -24.66 -7.50
C VAL A 255 6.16 -25.88 -7.82
N MET A 256 7.48 -25.71 -7.83
CA MET A 256 8.44 -26.77 -8.14
C MET A 256 9.53 -26.80 -7.08
N SER A 257 9.85 -27.99 -6.58
CA SER A 257 10.97 -28.23 -5.66
C SER A 257 11.49 -29.67 -5.81
N GLY A 258 12.60 -30.00 -5.13
CA GLY A 258 13.09 -31.38 -5.04
C GLY A 258 13.69 -31.98 -6.31
N GLY A 259 14.27 -31.13 -7.17
CA GLY A 259 15.11 -31.56 -8.31
C GLY A 259 14.39 -31.69 -9.65
N ASN A 260 13.06 -31.54 -9.68
CA ASN A 260 12.27 -31.55 -10.90
C ASN A 260 11.77 -30.13 -11.23
N PHE A 261 12.42 -29.47 -12.19
CA PHE A 261 12.11 -28.08 -12.56
C PHE A 261 11.90 -27.95 -14.07
N ASP A 262 10.75 -27.41 -14.48
CA ASP A 262 10.49 -26.98 -15.86
C ASP A 262 10.27 -25.46 -15.91
N LEU A 263 11.34 -24.71 -16.17
CA LEU A 263 11.28 -23.24 -16.26
C LEU A 263 10.46 -22.72 -17.46
N ARG A 264 9.96 -23.61 -18.32
CA ARG A 264 9.02 -23.26 -19.40
C ARG A 264 7.57 -23.23 -18.91
N LEU A 265 7.31 -23.72 -17.70
CA LEU A 265 5.96 -23.83 -17.11
C LEU A 265 4.99 -24.60 -18.02
N GLY A 266 5.49 -25.60 -18.75
CA GLY A 266 4.68 -26.41 -19.66
C GLY A 266 4.26 -27.75 -19.07
N SER A 267 4.85 -28.12 -17.95
CA SER A 267 4.53 -29.35 -17.22
C SER A 267 3.46 -29.08 -16.16
N GLU A 268 2.52 -30.01 -16.01
CA GLU A 268 1.60 -29.98 -14.89
C GLU A 268 2.37 -30.14 -13.57
N PRO A 269 1.93 -29.50 -12.48
CA PRO A 269 2.47 -29.74 -11.14
C PRO A 269 2.42 -31.23 -10.81
N ASP A 270 3.53 -31.77 -10.29
CA ASP A 270 3.63 -33.19 -9.98
C ASP A 270 3.05 -33.53 -8.58
N ASP A 271 2.95 -34.83 -8.29
CA ASP A 271 2.46 -35.33 -7.00
C ASP A 271 3.59 -35.51 -5.97
N ASN A 272 4.79 -34.95 -6.21
CA ASN A 272 5.85 -34.96 -5.21
C ASN A 272 5.54 -33.94 -4.11
N ASN A 273 5.91 -34.26 -2.87
CA ASN A 273 5.77 -33.32 -1.76
C ASN A 273 6.73 -32.15 -1.91
N LEU A 274 6.28 -30.98 -1.46
CA LEU A 274 7.12 -29.80 -1.29
C LEU A 274 8.37 -30.20 -0.48
N HIS A 275 9.53 -29.80 -0.98
CA HIS A 275 10.84 -30.17 -0.44
C HIS A 275 11.63 -28.92 -0.09
N ALA A 276 12.15 -28.89 1.14
CA ALA A 276 13.05 -27.84 1.62
C ALA A 276 14.36 -27.86 0.80
N GLY A 277 14.73 -26.70 0.26
CA GLY A 277 15.91 -26.52 -0.58
C GLY A 277 15.68 -25.35 -1.54
N VAL A 278 15.61 -25.61 -2.84
CA VAL A 278 15.24 -24.57 -3.83
C VAL A 278 13.79 -24.76 -4.26
N ILE A 279 12.98 -23.74 -4.06
CA ILE A 279 11.55 -23.72 -4.41
C ILE A 279 11.32 -22.63 -5.45
N VAL A 280 10.84 -23.01 -6.64
CA VAL A 280 10.45 -22.06 -7.69
C VAL A 280 8.92 -21.96 -7.70
N ALA A 281 8.40 -20.75 -7.56
CA ALA A 281 6.97 -20.47 -7.66
C ALA A 281 6.71 -19.46 -8.79
N ALA A 282 5.74 -19.75 -9.63
CA ALA A 282 5.30 -18.88 -10.71
C ALA A 282 3.77 -18.81 -10.76
N LEU A 283 3.22 -17.62 -11.00
CA LEU A 283 1.79 -17.42 -11.19
C LEU A 283 1.55 -16.12 -11.98
N GLY A 284 0.33 -15.92 -12.46
CA GLY A 284 -0.04 -14.68 -13.11
C GLY A 284 -1.55 -14.52 -13.12
N LEU A 285 -2.03 -13.44 -12.52
CA LEU A 285 -3.42 -13.03 -12.63
C LEU A 285 -3.63 -12.20 -13.89
N ARG A 286 -4.86 -12.24 -14.35
CA ARG A 286 -5.45 -11.44 -15.41
C ARG A 286 -6.51 -10.55 -14.77
N TYR A 287 -6.54 -9.27 -15.16
CA TYR A 287 -7.58 -8.34 -14.75
C TYR A 287 -8.16 -7.67 -15.98
N GLN A 288 -9.49 -7.67 -16.12
CA GLN A 288 -10.18 -7.14 -17.31
C GLN A 288 -9.56 -7.65 -18.63
N THR A 289 -9.27 -8.94 -18.71
CA THR A 289 -8.64 -9.62 -19.87
C THR A 289 -7.11 -9.44 -20.00
N TYR A 290 -6.50 -8.45 -19.34
CA TYR A 290 -5.06 -8.20 -19.45
C TYR A 290 -4.24 -9.03 -18.46
N ALA A 291 -3.28 -9.78 -18.99
CA ALA A 291 -2.43 -10.70 -18.25
C ALA A 291 -1.27 -10.00 -17.53
N SER A 292 -0.83 -10.64 -16.45
CA SER A 292 0.44 -10.40 -15.79
C SER A 292 1.16 -11.73 -15.54
N MET A 293 2.42 -11.65 -15.09
CA MET A 293 3.22 -12.81 -14.71
C MET A 293 4.24 -12.41 -13.65
N ILE A 294 4.41 -13.29 -12.66
CA ILE A 294 5.46 -13.20 -11.65
C ILE A 294 6.04 -14.59 -11.37
N ALA A 295 7.35 -14.66 -11.15
CA ALA A 295 8.00 -15.85 -10.64
C ALA A 295 9.11 -15.47 -9.66
N ARG A 296 9.22 -16.24 -8.58
CA ARG A 296 10.22 -16.09 -7.54
C ARG A 296 10.86 -17.44 -7.25
N THR A 297 12.13 -17.38 -6.84
CA THR A 297 12.80 -18.55 -6.29
C THR A 297 13.06 -18.27 -4.82
N TYR A 298 12.62 -19.19 -3.97
CA TYR A 298 12.85 -19.17 -2.54
C TYR A 298 13.89 -20.21 -2.18
N LEU A 299 14.78 -19.84 -1.28
CA LEU A 299 15.95 -20.61 -0.88
C LEU A 299 15.80 -21.00 0.59
N VAL A 300 15.64 -22.28 0.87
CA VAL A 300 15.57 -22.83 2.22
C VAL A 300 16.92 -23.45 2.56
N ASP A 301 17.54 -22.94 3.61
CA ASP A 301 18.89 -23.31 4.07
C ASP A 301 19.92 -23.40 2.93
N PRO A 302 20.02 -22.37 2.05
CA PRO A 302 20.90 -22.44 0.89
C PRO A 302 22.36 -22.49 1.31
N ASN A 303 23.15 -23.30 0.61
CA ASN A 303 24.59 -23.21 0.72
C ASN A 303 25.15 -22.02 -0.09
N LYS A 304 26.42 -21.68 0.16
CA LYS A 304 27.11 -20.58 -0.51
C LYS A 304 27.10 -20.66 -2.04
N THR A 305 27.02 -21.87 -2.60
CA THR A 305 26.96 -22.05 -4.06
C THR A 305 25.60 -21.60 -4.58
N GLN A 306 24.52 -22.03 -3.95
CA GLN A 306 23.14 -21.63 -4.29
C GLN A 306 22.95 -20.11 -4.11
N GLU A 307 23.39 -19.55 -2.97
CA GLU A 307 23.36 -18.09 -2.73
C GLU A 307 24.06 -17.31 -3.86
N ASN A 308 25.26 -17.75 -4.25
CA ASN A 308 26.04 -17.09 -5.29
C ASN A 308 25.37 -17.23 -6.67
N MET A 309 24.69 -18.35 -6.94
CA MET A 309 23.98 -18.54 -8.21
C MET A 309 22.73 -17.66 -8.29
N TYR A 310 22.00 -17.52 -7.18
CA TYR A 310 20.87 -16.59 -7.11
C TYR A 310 21.30 -15.13 -7.22
N LYS A 311 22.37 -14.70 -6.53
CA LYS A 311 22.96 -13.36 -6.71
C LYS A 311 23.38 -13.09 -8.15
N LEU A 312 23.91 -14.10 -8.84
CA LEU A 312 24.23 -13.99 -10.26
C LEU A 312 22.96 -13.83 -11.10
N LEU A 313 21.93 -14.63 -10.85
CA LEU A 313 20.65 -14.54 -11.56
C LEU A 313 19.99 -13.16 -11.37
N LEU A 314 19.93 -12.67 -10.13
CA LEU A 314 19.39 -11.35 -9.81
C LEU A 314 20.16 -10.24 -10.56
N SER A 315 21.49 -10.29 -10.53
CA SER A 315 22.34 -9.36 -11.30
C SER A 315 22.10 -9.42 -12.82
N VAL A 316 21.75 -10.59 -13.37
CA VAL A 316 21.40 -10.74 -14.79
C VAL A 316 20.00 -10.17 -15.06
N HIS A 317 19.04 -10.44 -14.18
CA HIS A 317 17.67 -9.96 -14.26
C HIS A 317 17.62 -8.42 -14.25
N ASP A 318 18.29 -7.77 -13.30
CA ASP A 318 18.36 -6.31 -13.21
C ASP A 318 19.03 -5.69 -14.44
N ALA A 319 20.09 -6.33 -14.96
CA ALA A 319 20.77 -5.86 -16.16
C ALA A 319 19.88 -5.95 -17.40
N VAL A 320 19.02 -6.98 -17.49
CA VAL A 320 18.02 -7.13 -18.55
C VAL A 320 16.97 -6.02 -18.45
N ILE A 321 16.34 -5.85 -17.29
CA ILE A 321 15.31 -4.81 -17.08
C ILE A 321 15.90 -3.43 -17.36
N LYS A 322 17.13 -3.18 -16.91
CA LYS A 322 17.83 -1.92 -17.19
C LYS A 322 18.04 -1.72 -18.68
N GLU A 323 18.36 -2.74 -19.47
CA GLU A 323 18.56 -2.60 -20.93
C GLU A 323 17.24 -2.33 -21.70
N MET A 324 16.10 -2.65 -21.11
CA MET A 324 14.78 -2.49 -21.75
C MET A 324 14.35 -1.02 -21.81
N ARG A 325 14.76 -0.33 -22.88
CA ARG A 325 14.43 1.07 -23.15
C ARG A 325 13.84 1.26 -24.54
N ASP A 326 13.10 2.34 -24.73
CA ASP A 326 12.60 2.75 -26.04
C ASP A 326 13.74 2.92 -27.06
N GLY A 327 13.61 2.25 -28.21
CA GLY A 327 14.60 2.24 -29.28
C GLY A 327 15.55 1.03 -29.27
N VAL A 328 15.58 0.22 -28.20
CA VAL A 328 16.43 -0.97 -28.11
C VAL A 328 15.81 -2.13 -28.92
N GLN A 329 16.62 -2.99 -29.54
CA GLN A 329 16.10 -4.19 -30.21
C GLN A 329 15.92 -5.34 -29.21
N ALA A 330 14.87 -6.14 -29.38
CA ALA A 330 14.56 -7.29 -28.52
C ALA A 330 15.74 -8.27 -28.37
N LYS A 331 16.53 -8.50 -29.43
CA LYS A 331 17.75 -9.33 -29.38
C LYS A 331 18.83 -8.77 -28.47
N ASP A 332 18.95 -7.44 -28.38
CA ASP A 332 20.02 -6.80 -27.63
C ASP A 332 19.76 -6.93 -26.12
N VAL A 333 18.49 -6.93 -25.71
CA VAL A 333 18.05 -7.27 -24.36
C VAL A 333 18.47 -8.69 -23.96
N TYR A 334 18.26 -9.68 -24.83
CA TYR A 334 18.73 -11.05 -24.58
C TYR A 334 20.27 -11.13 -24.56
N ASN A 335 20.93 -10.49 -25.52
CA ASN A 335 22.39 -10.48 -25.60
C ASN A 335 23.03 -9.81 -24.38
N LYS A 336 22.34 -8.85 -23.75
CA LYS A 336 22.77 -8.27 -22.48
C LYS A 336 22.89 -9.32 -21.39
N ALA A 337 21.87 -10.15 -21.19
CA ALA A 337 21.92 -11.25 -20.24
C ALA A 337 23.13 -12.16 -20.49
N ILE A 338 23.29 -12.60 -21.75
CA ILE A 338 24.41 -13.45 -22.16
C ILE A 338 25.76 -12.77 -21.92
N SER A 339 25.88 -11.47 -22.14
CA SER A 339 27.13 -10.73 -21.89
C SER A 339 27.51 -10.71 -20.41
N VAL A 340 26.54 -10.51 -19.51
CA VAL A 340 26.77 -10.51 -18.06
C VAL A 340 27.16 -11.90 -17.57
N ILE A 341 26.48 -12.94 -18.08
CA ILE A 341 26.80 -14.34 -17.76
C ILE A 341 28.21 -14.69 -18.24
N LYS A 342 28.56 -14.37 -19.49
CA LYS A 342 29.90 -14.63 -20.04
C LYS A 342 31.01 -13.88 -19.29
N ALA A 343 30.72 -12.69 -18.76
CA ALA A 343 31.71 -11.93 -18.00
C ALA A 343 32.00 -12.55 -16.62
N LYS A 344 31.00 -13.19 -16.00
CA LYS A 344 31.12 -13.76 -14.64
C LYS A 344 31.38 -15.28 -14.62
N LYS A 345 30.59 -16.04 -15.39
CA LYS A 345 30.58 -17.52 -15.47
C LYS A 345 30.16 -18.02 -16.86
N PRO A 346 31.09 -18.08 -17.84
CA PRO A 346 30.80 -18.48 -19.23
C PRO A 346 30.13 -19.85 -19.39
N GLU A 347 30.45 -20.80 -18.52
CA GLU A 347 29.92 -22.16 -18.51
C GLU A 347 28.41 -22.23 -18.26
N LEU A 348 27.82 -21.20 -17.66
CA LEU A 348 26.37 -21.15 -17.36
C LEU A 348 25.51 -20.70 -18.55
N VAL A 349 26.13 -20.27 -19.66
CA VAL A 349 25.38 -19.82 -20.86
C VAL A 349 24.51 -20.94 -21.44
N GLU A 350 24.98 -22.19 -21.40
CA GLU A 350 24.20 -23.32 -21.92
C GLU A 350 22.99 -23.67 -21.04
N LYS A 351 23.15 -23.43 -19.73
CA LYS A 351 22.14 -23.64 -18.68
C LYS A 351 21.14 -22.49 -18.54
N PHE A 352 21.38 -21.35 -19.20
CA PHE A 352 20.48 -20.20 -19.17
C PHE A 352 19.28 -20.39 -20.11
N THR A 353 18.15 -19.77 -19.77
CA THR A 353 16.94 -19.76 -20.61
C THR A 353 17.23 -19.24 -22.02
N LYS A 354 16.58 -19.82 -23.05
CA LYS A 354 16.80 -19.45 -24.46
C LYS A 354 16.11 -18.14 -24.88
N SER A 355 15.33 -17.55 -23.98
CA SER A 355 14.72 -16.23 -24.09
C SER A 355 14.64 -15.61 -22.70
N VAL A 356 14.66 -14.28 -22.62
CA VAL A 356 14.51 -13.53 -21.36
C VAL A 356 13.11 -12.97 -21.16
N GLY A 357 12.10 -13.52 -21.86
CA GLY A 357 10.73 -13.04 -21.79
C GLY A 357 10.03 -12.92 -23.14
N ALA A 358 8.84 -12.34 -23.13
CA ALA A 358 8.08 -11.99 -24.32
C ALA A 358 7.16 -10.79 -24.07
N GLY A 359 6.66 -10.19 -25.15
CA GLY A 359 5.59 -9.20 -25.07
C GLY A 359 4.35 -9.78 -24.39
N MET A 360 3.67 -8.95 -23.60
CA MET A 360 2.50 -9.33 -22.81
C MET A 360 1.37 -8.30 -22.97
N GLY A 361 0.14 -8.74 -22.78
CA GLY A 361 -1.08 -7.92 -22.85
C GLY A 361 -2.29 -8.82 -22.59
N ILE A 362 -3.21 -8.87 -23.54
CA ILE A 362 -4.30 -9.87 -23.51
C ILE A 362 -3.73 -11.30 -23.55
N GLU A 363 -2.74 -11.50 -24.43
CA GLU A 363 -1.91 -12.71 -24.45
C GLU A 363 -0.88 -12.64 -23.31
N ALA A 364 -0.81 -13.69 -22.50
CA ALA A 364 0.21 -13.81 -21.45
C ALA A 364 1.63 -13.93 -22.02
N ARG A 365 1.74 -14.41 -23.26
CA ARG A 365 3.01 -14.56 -23.98
C ARG A 365 2.81 -14.39 -25.49
N ASP A 366 3.27 -13.28 -26.04
CA ASP A 366 3.27 -13.05 -27.48
C ASP A 366 4.39 -13.83 -28.17
N SER A 367 4.03 -14.88 -28.91
CA SER A 367 4.97 -15.77 -29.61
C SER A 367 5.76 -15.08 -30.73
N THR A 368 5.34 -13.90 -31.17
CA THR A 368 6.01 -13.09 -32.21
C THR A 368 6.91 -11.99 -31.62
N LEU A 369 6.73 -11.66 -30.34
CA LEU A 369 7.51 -10.65 -29.62
C LEU A 369 8.34 -11.28 -28.49
N VAL A 370 9.02 -12.39 -28.77
CA VAL A 370 9.92 -13.07 -27.82
C VAL A 370 11.27 -12.35 -27.72
N LEU A 371 11.75 -12.11 -26.50
CA LEU A 371 13.06 -11.53 -26.22
C LEU A 371 14.16 -12.60 -26.29
N ASN A 372 14.63 -12.89 -27.51
CA ASN A 372 15.67 -13.88 -27.79
C ASN A 372 16.73 -13.33 -28.76
N ALA A 373 17.82 -14.05 -28.97
CA ALA A 373 18.94 -13.62 -29.82
C ALA A 373 18.60 -13.31 -31.29
N LYS A 374 17.41 -13.67 -31.77
CA LYS A 374 17.00 -13.55 -33.18
C LYS A 374 16.05 -12.38 -33.44
N ASN A 375 15.32 -11.90 -32.43
CA ASN A 375 14.24 -10.94 -32.63
C ASN A 375 14.78 -9.51 -32.81
N THR A 376 14.63 -8.93 -33.99
CA THR A 376 15.13 -7.58 -34.31
C THR A 376 14.12 -6.47 -34.04
N ARG A 377 12.94 -6.79 -33.49
CA ARG A 377 11.89 -5.81 -33.23
C ARG A 377 12.34 -4.77 -32.21
N VAL A 378 12.09 -3.50 -32.53
CA VAL A 378 12.42 -2.35 -31.68
C VAL A 378 11.35 -2.20 -30.60
N LEU A 379 11.80 -2.10 -29.35
CA LEU A 379 10.98 -1.80 -28.19
C LEU A 379 10.54 -0.34 -28.23
N LYS A 380 9.30 -0.07 -27.84
CA LYS A 380 8.71 1.28 -27.81
C LYS A 380 8.11 1.57 -26.45
N ASP A 381 8.01 2.86 -26.11
CA ASP A 381 7.24 3.32 -24.95
C ASP A 381 5.81 2.75 -24.98
N GLY A 382 5.30 2.41 -23.80
CA GLY A 382 3.98 1.80 -23.60
C GLY A 382 3.92 0.30 -23.91
N MET A 383 4.99 -0.33 -24.43
CA MET A 383 5.04 -1.79 -24.52
C MET A 383 5.22 -2.44 -23.15
N THR A 384 4.58 -3.59 -22.96
CA THR A 384 4.64 -4.39 -21.73
C THR A 384 5.17 -5.79 -22.01
N PHE A 385 5.97 -6.32 -21.10
CA PHE A 385 6.68 -7.60 -21.23
C PHE A 385 6.59 -8.40 -19.95
N SER A 386 6.51 -9.73 -20.07
CA SER A 386 6.94 -10.63 -19.01
C SER A 386 8.43 -10.88 -19.20
N VAL A 387 9.26 -10.41 -18.26
CA VAL A 387 10.71 -10.57 -18.28
C VAL A 387 11.06 -11.77 -17.42
N THR A 388 11.59 -12.83 -18.02
CA THR A 388 11.83 -14.11 -17.33
C THR A 388 13.25 -14.57 -17.53
N THR A 389 14.04 -14.62 -16.46
CA THR A 389 15.42 -15.11 -16.49
C THR A 389 15.56 -16.33 -15.60
N GLY A 390 16.32 -17.33 -16.03
CA GLY A 390 16.55 -18.50 -15.18
C GLY A 390 17.72 -19.35 -15.62
N PHE A 391 18.21 -20.16 -14.68
CA PHE A 391 19.20 -21.21 -14.91
C PHE A 391 18.58 -22.56 -14.60
N SER A 392 18.65 -23.50 -15.54
CA SER A 392 18.24 -24.89 -15.34
C SER A 392 19.46 -25.78 -15.04
N ASP A 393 19.21 -26.97 -14.50
CA ASP A 393 20.22 -28.02 -14.37
C ASP A 393 21.50 -27.58 -13.60
N LEU A 394 21.35 -26.72 -12.59
CA LEU A 394 22.45 -26.34 -11.72
C LEU A 394 22.77 -27.51 -10.79
N GLU A 395 24.06 -27.74 -10.53
CA GLU A 395 24.52 -28.81 -9.65
C GLU A 395 24.76 -28.25 -8.25
N ASN A 396 24.26 -28.97 -7.25
CA ASN A 396 24.56 -28.67 -5.86
C ASN A 396 25.77 -29.51 -5.41
N PRO A 397 26.92 -28.90 -5.08
CA PRO A 397 28.10 -29.66 -4.67
C PRO A 397 27.93 -30.33 -3.31
N ASN A 398 27.09 -29.75 -2.43
CA ASN A 398 26.84 -30.22 -1.08
C ASN A 398 25.32 -30.32 -0.84
N PRO A 399 24.64 -31.31 -1.44
CA PRO A 399 23.21 -31.51 -1.25
C PRO A 399 22.92 -32.12 0.13
N GLN A 400 21.97 -31.54 0.87
CA GLN A 400 21.44 -32.12 2.10
C GLN A 400 20.73 -33.46 1.77
N ASP A 401 19.81 -33.46 0.79
CA ASP A 401 19.26 -34.69 0.19
C ASP A 401 19.98 -35.02 -1.14
N LYS A 402 20.80 -36.08 -1.14
CA LYS A 402 21.56 -36.52 -2.33
C LYS A 402 20.71 -36.87 -3.55
N LYS A 403 19.40 -37.13 -3.40
CA LYS A 403 18.51 -37.43 -4.53
C LYS A 403 17.74 -36.19 -4.98
N ARG A 404 17.21 -35.40 -4.04
CA ARG A 404 16.30 -34.29 -4.32
C ARG A 404 17.01 -32.94 -4.48
N ASP A 405 18.16 -32.73 -3.81
CA ASP A 405 18.89 -31.47 -3.85
C ASP A 405 20.11 -31.47 -4.77
N ALA A 406 20.43 -32.61 -5.38
CA ALA A 406 21.62 -32.74 -6.23
C ALA A 406 21.58 -31.80 -7.45
N LYS A 407 20.38 -31.53 -7.96
CA LYS A 407 20.15 -30.58 -9.05
C LYS A 407 19.07 -29.58 -8.68
N TYR A 408 19.23 -28.34 -9.11
CA TYR A 408 18.23 -27.30 -8.90
C TYR A 408 18.14 -26.34 -10.08
N ALA A 409 17.10 -25.51 -10.08
CA ALA A 409 16.92 -24.44 -11.04
C ALA A 409 16.58 -23.14 -10.30
N LEU A 410 16.88 -22.01 -10.92
CA LEU A 410 16.55 -20.68 -10.40
C LEU A 410 15.79 -19.93 -11.48
N MET A 411 14.75 -19.20 -11.09
CA MET A 411 13.88 -18.43 -11.98
C MET A 411 13.38 -17.15 -11.31
N LEU A 412 13.48 -16.05 -12.05
CA LEU A 412 12.85 -14.77 -11.72
C LEU A 412 12.01 -14.33 -12.91
N SER A 413 10.79 -13.88 -12.64
CA SER A 413 9.93 -13.29 -13.64
C SER A 413 9.19 -12.08 -13.11
N ASP A 414 9.15 -11.01 -13.91
CA ASP A 414 8.51 -9.76 -13.56
C ASP A 414 7.75 -9.16 -14.75
N THR A 415 6.65 -8.47 -14.45
CA THR A 415 5.86 -7.72 -15.43
C THR A 415 6.40 -6.30 -15.56
N VAL A 416 6.87 -5.93 -16.76
CA VAL A 416 7.64 -4.69 -16.99
C VAL A 416 7.05 -3.85 -18.11
N ARG A 417 6.91 -2.55 -17.87
CA ARG A 417 6.52 -1.53 -18.86
C ARG A 417 7.73 -0.73 -19.33
N ILE A 418 7.89 -0.58 -20.65
CA ILE A 418 8.86 0.35 -21.25
C ILE A 418 8.37 1.79 -21.06
N ASN A 419 9.27 2.64 -20.56
CA ASN A 419 9.05 4.09 -20.42
C ASN A 419 9.67 4.86 -21.60
N SER A 420 9.27 6.13 -21.75
CA SER A 420 9.83 7.05 -22.73
C SER A 420 11.33 7.32 -22.49
N GLN A 421 12.05 7.71 -23.54
CA GLN A 421 13.51 7.92 -23.52
C GLN A 421 14.01 8.91 -22.45
N GLY A 422 13.16 9.78 -21.90
CA GLY A 422 13.53 10.72 -20.82
C GLY A 422 13.61 10.07 -19.43
N ASN A 423 12.94 8.93 -19.23
CA ASN A 423 12.96 8.18 -17.98
C ASN A 423 13.88 6.95 -18.17
N ASN A 424 15.05 6.98 -17.53
CA ASN A 424 16.14 6.06 -17.87
C ASN A 424 15.87 4.58 -17.57
N GLU A 425 14.81 4.19 -16.87
CA GLU A 425 14.56 2.79 -16.47
C GLU A 425 13.12 2.36 -16.73
N ALA A 426 12.95 1.09 -17.12
CA ALA A 426 11.64 0.46 -17.29
C ALA A 426 10.91 0.34 -15.94
N PHE A 427 9.59 0.42 -15.95
CA PHE A 427 8.78 0.33 -14.74
C PHE A 427 8.39 -1.13 -14.46
N VAL A 428 8.77 -1.65 -13.30
CA VAL A 428 8.37 -2.99 -12.85
C VAL A 428 7.03 -2.89 -12.11
N PHE A 429 5.99 -3.54 -12.64
CA PHE A 429 4.66 -3.58 -12.04
C PHE A 429 4.54 -4.59 -10.90
N THR A 430 5.40 -5.62 -10.88
CA THR A 430 5.42 -6.69 -9.87
C THR A 430 6.43 -6.46 -8.74
N ARG A 431 6.86 -5.20 -8.53
CA ARG A 431 7.91 -4.83 -7.57
C ARG A 431 7.57 -5.13 -6.11
N ASP A 432 6.27 -5.23 -5.80
CA ASP A 432 5.79 -5.38 -4.43
C ASP A 432 6.07 -6.78 -3.88
N ALA A 433 6.41 -7.74 -4.75
CA ALA A 433 6.99 -9.01 -4.36
C ALA A 433 8.52 -8.93 -4.43
N PRO A 434 9.24 -9.00 -3.30
CA PRO A 434 10.68 -8.77 -3.26
C PRO A 434 11.46 -9.86 -4.03
N THR A 435 12.66 -9.50 -4.48
CA THR A 435 13.62 -10.38 -5.16
C THR A 435 14.98 -10.42 -4.47
N ASP A 436 15.19 -9.59 -3.45
CA ASP A 436 16.43 -9.56 -2.68
C ASP A 436 16.65 -10.87 -1.91
N MET A 437 17.92 -11.12 -1.58
CA MET A 437 18.31 -12.37 -0.93
C MET A 437 17.69 -12.52 0.47
N GLU A 438 17.50 -11.42 1.19
CA GLU A 438 17.00 -11.43 2.57
C GLU A 438 15.54 -11.87 2.60
N SER A 439 14.73 -11.36 1.67
CA SER A 439 13.31 -11.69 1.57
C SER A 439 13.02 -13.04 0.91
N THR A 440 14.01 -13.63 0.21
CA THR A 440 13.84 -14.89 -0.53
C THR A 440 14.58 -16.08 0.11
N SER A 441 15.31 -15.86 1.20
CA SER A 441 16.01 -16.92 1.94
C SER A 441 15.34 -17.22 3.27
N PHE A 442 15.10 -18.49 3.56
CA PHE A 442 14.55 -19.01 4.79
C PHE A 442 15.59 -19.92 5.45
N PHE A 443 15.76 -19.79 6.76
CA PHE A 443 16.68 -20.61 7.53
C PHE A 443 15.89 -21.30 8.63
N PHE A 444 15.81 -22.62 8.58
CA PHE A 444 15.20 -23.40 9.64
C PHE A 444 16.35 -23.87 10.52
N ASN A 445 16.36 -23.48 11.78
CA ASN A 445 17.33 -23.97 12.74
C ASN A 445 17.04 -25.46 12.97
N ASP A 446 17.61 -26.33 12.15
CA ASP A 446 17.82 -27.72 12.52
C ASP A 446 18.70 -27.70 13.78
N GLU A 447 18.20 -28.22 14.89
CA GLU A 447 18.92 -28.34 16.17
C GLU A 447 20.16 -29.27 16.09
N ASP A 448 20.64 -29.62 14.90
CA ASP A 448 21.72 -30.59 14.67
C ASP A 448 22.64 -30.20 13.49
N GLU A 449 23.42 -29.09 13.55
CA GLU A 449 24.65 -29.00 12.74
C GLU A 449 25.82 -28.23 13.42
N GLU A 450 26.76 -29.03 13.92
CA GLU A 450 28.21 -28.85 14.10
C GLU A 450 28.80 -27.42 14.20
N GLU A 451 29.33 -27.11 15.40
CA GLU A 451 30.28 -26.04 15.69
C GLU A 451 31.41 -25.95 14.63
N LYS A 452 31.29 -25.01 13.69
CA LYS A 452 32.38 -24.64 12.79
C LYS A 452 33.45 -23.86 13.55
N LYS A 453 34.54 -24.58 13.84
CA LYS A 453 35.83 -24.11 14.38
C LYS A 453 36.24 -22.71 13.89
N GLU A 454 36.32 -21.76 14.81
CA GLU A 454 37.04 -20.50 14.62
C GLU A 454 38.56 -20.73 14.45
N LYS A 455 39.17 -19.98 13.53
CA LYS A 455 40.63 -19.88 13.37
C LYS A 455 41.21 -18.86 14.37
N PRO A 456 42.47 -19.06 14.82
CA PRO A 456 43.00 -18.40 16.01
C PRO A 456 43.47 -16.96 15.76
N LYS A 457 43.15 -16.04 16.68
CA LYS A 457 43.81 -14.72 16.80
C LYS A 457 45.06 -14.81 17.69
N PRO A 458 46.09 -13.97 17.43
CA PRO A 458 47.41 -14.10 18.04
C PRO A 458 47.46 -13.56 19.48
N LYS A 459 48.29 -14.23 20.30
CA LYS A 459 48.56 -13.92 21.71
C LYS A 459 49.19 -12.54 21.88
N LYS A 460 48.72 -11.78 22.88
CA LYS A 460 49.55 -10.77 23.55
C LYS A 460 49.40 -10.86 25.07
N ASP A 461 50.52 -10.55 25.69
CA ASP A 461 51.06 -11.07 26.94
C ASP A 461 50.38 -10.54 28.21
N SER A 462 50.46 -11.37 29.24
CA SER A 462 50.00 -11.14 30.61
C SER A 462 51.03 -10.33 31.42
N ARG A 463 50.61 -9.25 32.10
CA ARG A 463 51.15 -8.85 33.41
C ARG A 463 50.35 -7.70 34.03
N VAL A 464 50.00 -7.94 35.31
CA VAL A 464 49.44 -7.02 36.33
C VAL A 464 47.96 -6.69 36.12
N GLY A 465 47.04 -6.94 37.06
CA GLY A 465 47.13 -7.41 38.43
C GLY A 465 45.74 -7.25 39.04
N ALA A 466 45.21 -8.37 39.53
CA ALA A 466 43.87 -8.57 40.07
C ALA A 466 43.50 -7.64 41.23
N VAL A 467 42.21 -7.31 41.37
CA VAL A 467 41.48 -7.45 42.65
C VAL A 467 40.00 -7.81 42.40
N ALA A 468 39.59 -8.92 43.04
CA ALA A 468 38.26 -9.34 43.49
C ALA A 468 37.18 -9.79 42.48
N SER A 469 37.38 -11.00 41.97
CA SER A 469 36.33 -11.99 41.75
C SER A 469 35.91 -12.68 43.06
N SER A 470 34.61 -12.88 43.28
CA SER A 470 34.06 -14.01 44.03
C SER A 470 32.86 -14.56 43.24
N ASN A 471 33.10 -15.52 42.34
CA ASN A 471 33.00 -16.96 42.58
C ASN A 471 31.56 -17.44 42.82
N ILE A 472 30.89 -17.90 41.76
CA ILE A 472 30.11 -19.14 41.81
C ILE A 472 30.50 -19.98 40.58
N THR A 473 31.02 -21.17 40.90
CA THR A 473 31.63 -22.15 40.03
C THR A 473 30.60 -22.93 39.20
N LYS A 474 30.89 -23.10 37.91
CA LYS A 474 30.27 -24.09 37.02
C LYS A 474 30.55 -25.49 37.54
N THR A 475 29.51 -26.20 37.99
CA THR A 475 29.54 -27.66 38.10
C THR A 475 28.78 -28.25 36.92
N ARG A 476 29.54 -28.94 36.10
CA ARG A 476 29.14 -29.72 34.94
C ARG A 476 28.39 -30.96 35.41
N LEU A 477 27.07 -31.03 35.15
CA LEU A 477 26.31 -32.27 35.08
C LEU A 477 25.54 -32.31 33.76
N ARG A 478 25.37 -33.52 33.26
CA ARG A 478 25.21 -33.92 31.87
C ARG A 478 23.78 -34.41 31.68
N GLY A 479 23.04 -33.82 30.74
CA GLY A 479 21.80 -34.35 30.16
C GLY A 479 20.53 -34.11 30.99
N GLN A 480 19.48 -33.65 30.30
CA GLN A 480 18.11 -33.32 30.77
C GLN A 480 18.00 -32.08 31.66
N GLY A 481 17.37 -30.99 31.15
CA GLY A 481 16.98 -29.85 31.98
C GLY A 481 16.80 -28.48 31.28
N GLY A 482 16.75 -28.40 29.95
CA GLY A 482 16.56 -27.11 29.24
C GLY A 482 15.12 -26.58 29.27
N THR A 483 14.13 -27.47 29.34
CA THR A 483 12.70 -27.12 29.26
C THR A 483 12.15 -26.56 30.59
N THR A 484 12.70 -26.98 31.73
CA THR A 484 12.16 -26.64 33.06
C THR A 484 12.56 -25.23 33.54
N GLN A 485 13.69 -24.68 33.07
CA GLN A 485 14.13 -23.32 33.43
C GLN A 485 13.34 -22.21 32.72
N ASN A 486 12.73 -22.50 31.57
CA ASN A 486 11.91 -21.50 30.86
C ASN A 486 10.51 -21.39 31.49
N GLU A 487 9.91 -22.52 31.87
CA GLU A 487 8.62 -22.56 32.60
C GLU A 487 8.71 -21.90 33.98
N GLU A 488 9.83 -22.04 34.71
CA GLU A 488 10.01 -21.37 36.01
C GLU A 488 10.12 -19.84 35.86
N LYS A 489 10.79 -19.34 34.82
CA LYS A 489 10.90 -17.89 34.56
C LYS A 489 9.58 -17.29 34.10
N GLU A 490 8.85 -17.99 33.26
CA GLU A 490 7.54 -17.55 32.76
C GLU A 490 6.50 -17.53 33.90
N ASN A 491 6.50 -18.53 34.77
CA ASN A 491 5.66 -18.54 35.96
C ASN A 491 6.00 -17.41 36.94
N ALA A 492 7.28 -17.15 37.19
CA ALA A 492 7.71 -16.04 38.04
C ALA A 492 7.29 -14.67 37.47
N ARG A 493 7.38 -14.49 36.15
CA ARG A 493 6.90 -13.28 35.45
C ARG A 493 5.39 -13.12 35.61
N ARG A 494 4.63 -14.21 35.44
CA ARG A 494 3.17 -14.20 35.59
C ARG A 494 2.72 -13.85 37.01
N GLU A 495 3.41 -14.37 38.03
CA GLU A 495 3.16 -14.02 39.43
C GLU A 495 3.45 -12.54 39.71
N HIS A 496 4.59 -12.02 39.24
CA HIS A 496 4.96 -10.62 39.42
C HIS A 496 3.97 -9.67 38.72
N GLN A 497 3.58 -9.97 37.47
CA GLN A 497 2.58 -9.18 36.75
C GLN A 497 1.21 -9.18 37.46
N LYS A 498 0.82 -10.30 38.08
CA LYS A 498 -0.41 -10.36 38.88
C LYS A 498 -0.34 -9.45 40.12
N GLU A 499 0.81 -9.38 40.78
CA GLU A 499 1.04 -8.45 41.90
C GLU A 499 0.98 -6.98 41.43
N LEU A 500 1.56 -6.67 40.27
CA LEU A 500 1.53 -5.32 39.69
C LEU A 500 0.11 -4.87 39.34
N HIS A 501 -0.69 -5.75 38.71
CA HIS A 501 -2.10 -5.48 38.41
C HIS A 501 -2.93 -5.25 39.69
N GLN A 502 -2.71 -6.06 40.75
CA GLN A 502 -3.38 -5.85 42.04
C GLN A 502 -2.99 -4.53 42.72
N LYS A 503 -1.70 -4.16 42.64
CA LYS A 503 -1.23 -2.89 43.20
C LYS A 503 -1.86 -1.69 42.47
N LYS A 504 -1.95 -1.74 41.14
CA LYS A 504 -2.62 -0.69 40.35
C LYS A 504 -4.10 -0.57 40.65
N GLN A 505 -4.76 -1.72 40.82
CA GLN A 505 -6.16 -1.77 41.19
C GLN A 505 -6.41 -1.08 42.54
N GLN A 506 -5.60 -1.39 43.55
CA GLN A 506 -5.65 -0.73 44.87
C GLN A 506 -5.34 0.77 44.79
N ASP A 507 -4.29 1.15 44.06
CA ASP A 507 -3.93 2.57 43.85
C ASP A 507 -5.08 3.34 43.16
N GLY A 508 -5.79 2.71 42.22
CA GLY A 508 -6.95 3.28 41.54
C GLY A 508 -8.15 3.49 42.47
N GLU A 509 -8.50 2.48 43.27
CA GLU A 509 -9.56 2.55 44.29
C GLU A 509 -9.26 3.58 45.40
N GLU A 510 -8.01 3.70 45.82
CA GLU A 510 -7.59 4.70 46.82
C GLU A 510 -7.61 6.13 46.26
N LYS A 511 -7.24 6.30 44.99
CA LYS A 511 -7.14 7.62 44.34
C LYS A 511 -8.49 8.19 43.92
N TYR A 512 -9.39 7.34 43.43
CA TYR A 512 -10.73 7.72 42.98
C TYR A 512 -11.75 7.15 43.96
N GLY A 513 -12.11 7.91 45.00
CA GLY A 513 -13.13 7.52 45.99
C GLY A 513 -14.57 7.86 45.59
N GLU A 514 -15.56 7.41 46.37
CA GLU A 514 -16.99 7.64 46.10
C GLU A 514 -17.30 9.14 45.95
N GLY A 515 -17.69 9.55 44.72
CA GLY A 515 -18.01 10.95 44.39
C GLY A 515 -16.99 11.67 43.50
N HIS A 516 -15.94 10.98 43.02
CA HIS A 516 -15.05 11.51 41.99
C HIS A 516 -15.79 11.62 40.65
N GLY A 517 -16.47 12.74 40.40
CA GLY A 517 -17.18 13.00 39.14
C GLY A 517 -16.26 13.00 37.90
N ASN A 518 -16.87 13.16 36.72
CA ASN A 518 -16.20 13.17 35.42
C ASN A 518 -14.87 13.97 35.43
N LEU A 519 -13.78 13.31 34.98
CA LEU A 519 -12.43 13.91 34.95
C LEU A 519 -12.35 15.10 34.00
N ASN A 520 -13.15 15.09 32.94
CA ASN A 520 -13.45 16.29 32.18
C ASN A 520 -14.52 17.05 32.94
N GLY A 521 -14.10 17.90 33.89
CA GLY A 521 -14.98 18.90 34.47
C GLY A 521 -15.77 19.53 33.33
N THR A 522 -17.10 19.42 33.37
CA THR A 522 -18.01 19.92 32.34
C THR A 522 -17.91 21.43 32.28
N GLU A 523 -16.87 21.95 31.61
CA GLU A 523 -16.98 23.23 30.94
C GLU A 523 -17.96 23.04 29.79
N GLU A 524 -19.25 23.14 30.11
CA GLU A 524 -20.27 23.43 29.10
C GLU A 524 -19.72 24.58 28.26
N LYS A 525 -19.40 24.30 27.00
CA LYS A 525 -18.97 25.33 26.06
C LYS A 525 -20.07 26.39 26.07
N LYS A 526 -19.81 27.54 26.68
CA LYS A 526 -20.80 28.63 26.70
C LYS A 526 -21.01 29.11 25.27
N PHE A 527 -22.26 29.10 24.81
CA PHE A 527 -22.59 29.64 23.50
C PHE A 527 -22.11 31.09 23.39
N LYS A 528 -21.25 31.35 22.41
CA LYS A 528 -20.80 32.70 22.12
C LYS A 528 -21.80 33.35 21.17
N ARG A 529 -22.68 34.19 21.71
CA ARG A 529 -23.65 34.94 20.90
C ARG A 529 -22.93 35.80 19.87
N PHE A 530 -23.17 35.51 18.60
CA PHE A 530 -22.62 36.26 17.47
C PHE A 530 -23.57 37.40 17.11
N GLU A 531 -23.04 38.62 16.99
CA GLU A 531 -23.82 39.81 16.68
C GLU A 531 -23.30 40.43 15.38
N SER A 532 -24.11 40.41 14.33
CA SER A 532 -23.75 40.96 13.02
C SER A 532 -23.75 42.49 13.00
N TYR A 533 -24.84 43.11 13.47
CA TYR A 533 -25.01 44.57 13.49
C TYR A 533 -25.74 44.99 14.77
N LYS A 534 -25.25 46.04 15.43
CA LYS A 534 -25.85 46.59 16.67
C LYS A 534 -26.92 47.64 16.40
N ARG A 535 -26.82 48.33 15.26
CA ARG A 535 -27.67 49.48 14.88
C ARG A 535 -27.91 49.48 13.38
N ASP A 536 -29.08 49.94 12.96
CA ASP A 536 -29.47 50.06 11.55
C ASP A 536 -28.51 50.92 10.72
N SER A 537 -27.87 51.92 11.35
CA SER A 537 -26.87 52.79 10.70
C SER A 537 -25.60 52.06 10.24
N GLN A 538 -25.39 50.81 10.67
CA GLN A 538 -24.22 49.99 10.31
C GLN A 538 -24.43 49.17 9.04
N PHE A 539 -25.66 49.12 8.50
CA PHE A 539 -25.91 48.42 7.24
C PHE A 539 -25.18 49.10 6.07
N PRO A 540 -24.59 48.31 5.14
CA PRO A 540 -24.03 48.84 3.91
C PRO A 540 -25.07 49.64 3.10
N SER A 541 -24.66 50.75 2.49
CA SER A 541 -25.57 51.62 1.72
C SER A 541 -26.24 50.92 0.53
N LYS A 542 -25.58 49.88 -0.01
CA LYS A 542 -26.06 49.04 -1.12
C LYS A 542 -27.20 48.08 -0.75
N VAL A 543 -27.57 48.00 0.53
CA VAL A 543 -28.65 47.12 1.01
C VAL A 543 -30.02 47.50 0.41
N LYS A 544 -30.17 48.74 -0.07
CA LYS A 544 -31.38 49.21 -0.78
C LYS A 544 -31.66 48.47 -2.09
N ASP A 545 -30.64 47.85 -2.68
CA ASP A 545 -30.74 47.18 -3.98
C ASP A 545 -31.31 45.76 -3.87
N LEU A 546 -31.58 45.27 -2.64
CA LEU A 546 -32.13 43.94 -2.34
C LEU A 546 -31.37 42.80 -3.04
N MET A 547 -30.04 42.91 -3.08
CA MET A 547 -29.13 41.87 -3.57
C MET A 547 -28.45 41.15 -2.41
N VAL A 548 -27.91 39.95 -2.69
CA VAL A 548 -26.99 39.27 -1.77
C VAL A 548 -25.71 40.12 -1.65
N LEU A 549 -25.32 40.43 -0.40
CA LEU A 549 -24.16 41.23 -0.08
C LEU A 549 -23.32 40.54 0.99
N VAL A 550 -22.01 40.53 0.79
CA VAL A 550 -21.04 40.02 1.74
C VAL A 550 -20.36 41.23 2.40
N ASP A 551 -20.34 41.30 3.73
CA ASP A 551 -19.64 42.33 4.50
C ASP A 551 -18.50 41.72 5.33
N PRO A 552 -17.27 41.71 4.79
CA PRO A 552 -16.09 41.22 5.48
C PRO A 552 -15.72 42.01 6.74
N LYS A 553 -16.15 43.27 6.88
CA LYS A 553 -15.78 44.10 8.05
C LYS A 553 -16.50 43.63 9.31
N ASN A 554 -17.76 43.22 9.16
CA ASN A 554 -18.61 42.75 10.26
C ASN A 554 -18.80 41.22 10.23
N ASN A 555 -17.99 40.50 9.45
CA ASN A 555 -18.07 39.04 9.28
C ASN A 555 -19.49 38.54 9.02
N SER A 556 -20.25 39.24 8.17
CA SER A 556 -21.69 39.01 8.01
C SER A 556 -22.12 39.04 6.54
N VAL A 557 -23.10 38.21 6.22
CA VAL A 557 -23.73 38.10 4.90
C VAL A 557 -25.16 38.62 5.01
N ILE A 558 -25.57 39.50 4.10
CA ILE A 558 -26.91 40.08 4.05
C ILE A 558 -27.67 39.43 2.90
N LEU A 559 -28.78 38.78 3.23
CA LEU A 559 -29.62 38.04 2.30
C LEU A 559 -30.98 38.70 2.13
N PRO A 560 -31.47 38.88 0.88
CA PRO A 560 -32.79 39.43 0.62
C PRO A 560 -33.86 38.33 0.80
N ILE A 561 -34.48 38.25 1.98
CA ILE A 561 -35.56 37.30 2.26
C ILE A 561 -36.90 38.01 2.10
N MET A 562 -37.70 37.63 1.10
CA MET A 562 -39.03 38.19 0.85
C MET A 562 -39.06 39.73 0.82
N GLY A 563 -38.06 40.34 0.17
CA GLY A 563 -37.94 41.79 0.05
C GLY A 563 -37.37 42.50 1.29
N ARG A 564 -36.82 41.76 2.27
CA ARG A 564 -36.17 42.31 3.46
C ARG A 564 -34.69 41.90 3.53
N PRO A 565 -33.77 42.82 3.81
CA PRO A 565 -32.37 42.48 3.99
C PRO A 565 -32.12 41.91 5.38
N VAL A 566 -31.79 40.62 5.47
CA VAL A 566 -31.57 39.90 6.71
C VAL A 566 -30.08 39.56 6.85
N PRO A 567 -29.38 40.06 7.88
CA PRO A 567 -27.98 39.73 8.12
C PRO A 567 -27.80 38.40 8.85
N PHE A 568 -26.83 37.62 8.42
CA PHE A 568 -26.37 36.37 9.03
C PHE A 568 -24.87 36.44 9.29
N HIS A 569 -24.43 36.09 10.49
CA HIS A 569 -23.01 36.06 10.82
C HIS A 569 -22.33 34.85 10.13
N ILE A 570 -21.08 34.97 9.69
CA ILE A 570 -20.41 33.90 8.94
C ILE A 570 -20.31 32.59 9.74
N ASN A 571 -20.24 32.70 11.07
CA ASN A 571 -20.23 31.52 11.96
C ASN A 571 -21.56 30.77 11.99
N THR A 572 -22.68 31.34 11.54
CA THR A 572 -23.97 30.61 11.42
C THR A 572 -24.12 29.92 10.07
N ILE A 573 -23.20 30.14 9.13
CA ILE A 573 -23.19 29.54 7.79
C ILE A 573 -22.27 28.33 7.79
N LYS A 574 -22.76 27.19 7.26
CA LYS A 574 -22.01 25.95 7.09
C LYS A 574 -21.13 26.04 5.84
N ASN A 575 -21.75 26.19 4.68
CA ASN A 575 -21.08 26.36 3.40
C ASN A 575 -22.00 27.08 2.39
N ALA A 576 -21.44 27.52 1.26
CA ALA A 576 -22.18 28.07 0.13
C ALA A 576 -21.71 27.37 -1.16
N THR A 577 -22.65 26.99 -2.01
CA THR A 577 -22.41 26.32 -3.29
C THR A 577 -23.17 26.99 -4.42
N THR A 578 -22.64 26.91 -5.63
CA THR A 578 -23.27 27.39 -6.86
C THR A 578 -23.52 26.23 -7.81
N SER A 579 -24.69 26.19 -8.45
CA SER A 579 -24.99 25.26 -9.56
C SER A 579 -25.57 26.03 -10.74
N GLN A 580 -25.34 25.53 -11.96
CA GLN A 580 -25.80 26.19 -13.18
C GLN A 580 -26.73 25.25 -13.95
N GLU A 581 -27.93 25.70 -14.29
CA GLU A 581 -28.92 24.90 -15.03
C GLU A 581 -29.76 25.82 -15.93
N GLY A 582 -29.86 25.50 -17.22
CA GLY A 582 -30.75 26.20 -18.15
C GLY A 582 -30.50 27.71 -18.32
N GLY A 583 -29.24 28.18 -18.19
CA GLY A 583 -28.88 29.60 -18.27
C GLY A 583 -29.20 30.41 -17.00
N TRP A 584 -29.51 29.75 -15.89
CA TRP A 584 -29.65 30.35 -14.56
C TRP A 584 -28.60 29.75 -13.61
N CYS A 585 -28.08 30.59 -12.72
CA CYS A 585 -27.20 30.20 -11.62
C CYS A 585 -27.99 30.16 -10.30
N TYR A 586 -27.80 29.09 -9.53
CA TYR A 586 -28.40 28.87 -8.23
C TYR A 586 -27.33 28.93 -7.14
N LEU A 587 -27.38 29.95 -6.28
CA LEU A 587 -26.54 30.08 -5.09
C LEU A 587 -27.27 29.46 -3.90
N ARG A 588 -26.81 28.31 -3.43
CA ARG A 588 -27.32 27.62 -2.23
C ARG A 588 -26.42 27.91 -1.04
N ILE A 589 -27.01 28.45 0.03
CA ILE A 589 -26.33 28.77 1.29
C ILE A 589 -26.90 27.84 2.36
N ASN A 590 -26.05 26.99 2.94
CA ASN A 590 -26.45 26.08 4.01
C ASN A 590 -26.04 26.68 5.36
N PHE A 591 -26.93 26.62 6.34
CA PHE A 591 -26.72 27.16 7.68
C PHE A 591 -26.46 26.05 8.68
N LEU A 592 -25.84 26.39 9.81
CA LEU A 592 -25.68 25.49 10.93
C LEU A 592 -27.03 25.36 11.66
N SER A 593 -27.47 24.12 11.85
CA SER A 593 -28.66 23.78 12.63
C SER A 593 -28.38 22.57 13.52
N PRO A 594 -28.97 22.47 14.72
CA PRO A 594 -28.86 21.28 15.57
C PRO A 594 -29.24 20.00 14.81
N GLY A 595 -28.50 18.91 15.05
CA GLY A 595 -28.74 17.61 14.43
C GLY A 595 -28.23 17.44 12.99
N GLN A 596 -27.50 18.41 12.44
CA GLN A 596 -26.83 18.25 11.14
C GLN A 596 -25.44 17.62 11.27
N GLY A 597 -25.41 16.30 11.47
CA GLY A 597 -24.21 15.48 11.37
C GLY A 597 -24.54 14.03 11.69
N VAL A 598 -24.55 13.16 10.69
CA VAL A 598 -24.39 11.73 10.94
C VAL A 598 -22.94 11.57 11.46
N GLY A 599 -22.76 10.89 12.59
CA GLY A 599 -21.42 10.56 13.12
C GLY A 599 -20.69 11.59 13.99
N ARG A 600 -21.04 12.89 13.96
CA ARG A 600 -20.44 13.88 14.88
C ARG A 600 -21.53 14.63 15.65
N LYS A 601 -21.65 14.34 16.95
CA LYS A 601 -22.17 15.30 17.92
C LYS A 601 -21.21 16.49 17.93
N ASP A 602 -21.38 17.38 16.96
CA ASP A 602 -20.83 18.73 17.05
C ASP A 602 -21.51 19.37 18.27
N ASP A 603 -20.84 19.28 19.43
CA ASP A 603 -21.03 20.13 20.61
C ASP A 603 -20.68 21.59 20.23
N GLN A 604 -21.29 22.10 19.17
CA GLN A 604 -21.45 23.52 19.03
C GLN A 604 -22.62 23.90 19.92
N PRO A 605 -22.37 24.60 21.04
CA PRO A 605 -23.45 25.07 21.87
C PRO A 605 -24.36 25.96 21.03
N PHE A 606 -25.67 25.87 21.21
CA PHE A 606 -26.65 26.80 20.65
C PHE A 606 -27.32 27.53 21.82
N GLU A 607 -27.72 28.79 21.64
CA GLU A 607 -28.43 29.56 22.68
C GLU A 607 -29.72 28.85 23.10
N ASP A 608 -30.42 28.26 22.13
CA ASP A 608 -31.61 27.42 22.31
C ASP A 608 -31.63 26.32 21.24
N PRO A 609 -31.26 25.07 21.58
CA PRO A 609 -31.30 23.94 20.66
C PRO A 609 -32.71 23.60 20.14
N THR A 610 -33.78 24.06 20.82
CA THR A 610 -35.18 23.79 20.46
C THR A 610 -35.81 24.87 19.57
N ALA A 611 -35.07 25.93 19.26
CA ALA A 611 -35.52 26.99 18.38
C ALA A 611 -35.72 26.51 16.93
N GLN A 612 -36.44 27.30 16.12
CA GLN A 612 -36.59 27.02 14.70
C GLN A 612 -35.37 27.55 13.92
N PHE A 613 -34.65 26.65 13.25
CA PHE A 613 -33.47 26.98 12.46
C PHE A 613 -33.76 26.97 10.95
N VAL A 614 -33.14 27.90 10.22
CA VAL A 614 -33.12 27.86 8.75
C VAL A 614 -32.06 26.84 8.34
N ARG A 615 -32.41 25.88 7.48
CA ARG A 615 -31.48 24.83 7.03
C ARG A 615 -30.65 25.28 5.83
N SER A 616 -31.33 25.82 4.82
CA SER A 616 -30.70 26.29 3.59
C SER A 616 -31.56 27.33 2.89
N LEU A 617 -30.93 28.25 2.17
CA LEU A 617 -31.59 29.20 1.27
C LEU A 617 -30.97 29.08 -0.13
N THR A 618 -31.80 29.08 -1.16
CA THR A 618 -31.34 29.03 -2.55
C THR A 618 -31.81 30.26 -3.31
N PHE A 619 -30.86 30.99 -3.90
CA PHE A 619 -31.10 32.17 -4.73
C PHE A 619 -30.87 31.84 -6.19
N ARG A 620 -31.77 32.28 -7.07
CA ARG A 620 -31.65 32.08 -8.53
C ARG A 620 -31.38 33.41 -9.23
N SER A 621 -30.38 33.46 -10.10
CA SER A 621 -29.97 34.65 -10.87
C SER A 621 -29.55 34.27 -12.30
N GLN A 622 -29.62 35.21 -13.25
CA GLN A 622 -29.02 35.04 -14.60
C GLN A 622 -27.54 35.45 -14.64
N ASP A 623 -27.08 36.19 -13.62
CA ASP A 623 -25.71 36.68 -13.51
C ASP A 623 -24.86 35.65 -12.75
N THR A 624 -24.25 34.74 -13.52
CA THR A 624 -23.42 33.64 -13.01
C THR A 624 -22.16 34.13 -12.31
N GLY A 625 -21.40 35.04 -12.95
CA GLY A 625 -20.13 35.52 -12.40
C GLY A 625 -20.29 36.19 -11.04
N ARG A 626 -21.36 36.98 -10.86
CA ARG A 626 -21.64 37.59 -9.55
C ARG A 626 -21.99 36.58 -8.45
N MET A 627 -22.70 35.49 -8.78
CA MET A 627 -23.05 34.46 -7.79
C MET A 627 -21.82 33.66 -7.36
N GLU A 628 -20.91 33.38 -8.30
CA GLU A 628 -19.63 32.73 -8.03
C GLU A 628 -18.72 33.62 -7.17
N ASP A 629 -18.56 34.90 -7.52
CA ASP A 629 -17.82 35.89 -6.72
C ASP A 629 -18.32 35.96 -5.28
N ILE A 630 -19.64 35.91 -5.08
CA ILE A 630 -20.28 35.95 -3.77
C ILE A 630 -19.97 34.67 -2.98
N LYS A 631 -20.06 33.50 -3.61
CA LYS A 631 -19.74 32.20 -2.99
C LYS A 631 -18.26 32.14 -2.57
N ASP A 632 -17.36 32.64 -3.40
CA ASP A 632 -15.93 32.68 -3.07
C ASP A 632 -15.64 33.67 -1.91
N GLN A 633 -16.26 34.86 -1.91
CA GLN A 633 -16.14 35.80 -0.78
C GLN A 633 -16.68 35.23 0.54
N MET A 634 -17.79 34.48 0.52
CA MET A 634 -18.30 33.80 1.71
C MET A 634 -17.33 32.71 2.18
N THR A 635 -16.76 31.95 1.25
CA THR A 635 -15.81 30.87 1.54
C THR A 635 -14.52 31.40 2.17
N ASP A 636 -13.95 32.47 1.61
CA ASP A 636 -12.74 33.10 2.13
C ASP A 636 -12.95 33.70 3.52
N MET A 637 -14.09 34.35 3.75
CA MET A 637 -14.45 34.87 5.07
C MET A 637 -14.57 33.76 6.11
N LYS A 638 -15.15 32.61 5.74
CA LYS A 638 -15.25 31.44 6.62
C LYS A 638 -13.86 30.89 6.97
N LYS A 639 -13.00 30.71 5.97
CA LYS A 639 -11.60 30.26 6.18
C LYS A 639 -10.83 31.20 7.12
N ALA A 640 -10.95 32.52 6.92
CA ALA A 640 -10.31 33.51 7.77
C ALA A 640 -10.82 33.47 9.23
N ALA A 641 -12.13 33.26 9.43
CA ALA A 641 -12.72 33.15 10.76
C ALA A 641 -12.24 31.90 11.51
N VAL A 642 -12.22 30.74 10.85
CA VAL A 642 -11.73 29.47 11.42
C VAL A 642 -10.25 29.58 11.79
N ARG A 643 -9.42 30.11 10.89
CA ARG A 643 -7.98 30.31 11.14
C ARG A 643 -7.71 31.18 12.37
N LYS A 644 -8.45 32.29 12.52
CA LYS A 644 -8.31 33.19 13.67
C LYS A 644 -8.72 32.53 14.99
N GLU A 645 -9.72 31.65 14.96
CA GLU A 645 -10.13 30.89 16.13
C GLU A 645 -9.09 29.82 16.49
N GLN A 646 -8.55 29.12 15.50
CA GLN A 646 -7.48 28.15 15.68
C GLN A 646 -6.21 28.79 16.27
N GLU A 647 -5.77 29.91 15.70
CA GLU A 647 -4.62 30.69 16.22
C GLU A 647 -4.85 31.15 17.67
N LYS A 648 -6.09 31.45 18.07
CA LYS A 648 -6.42 31.80 19.46
C LYS A 648 -6.34 30.59 20.40
N LYS A 649 -6.87 29.44 19.99
CA LYS A 649 -6.80 28.18 20.77
C LYS A 649 -5.35 27.71 20.92
N ASP A 650 -4.55 27.79 19.87
CA ASP A 650 -3.16 27.34 19.90
C ASP A 650 -2.32 28.15 20.92
N MET A 651 -2.66 29.44 21.10
CA MET A 651 -2.02 30.36 22.04
C MET A 651 -2.53 30.26 23.50
N GLU A 652 -3.67 29.59 23.75
CA GLU A 652 -4.26 29.49 25.09
C GLU A 652 -3.44 28.58 26.04
N ASP A 653 -2.78 27.53 25.54
CA ASP A 653 -1.93 26.64 26.38
C ASP A 653 -0.43 26.99 26.39
N VAL A 654 -0.02 28.11 25.77
CA VAL A 654 1.39 28.53 25.77
C VAL A 654 1.65 29.35 27.03
N VAL A 655 2.30 28.73 28.02
CA VAL A 655 2.74 29.42 29.24
C VAL A 655 3.86 30.40 28.88
N GLU A 656 3.68 31.70 29.18
CA GLU A 656 4.75 32.69 29.05
C GLU A 656 5.91 32.31 30.00
N GLN A 657 7.07 31.98 29.41
CA GLN A 657 8.26 31.65 30.17
C GLN A 657 8.98 32.89 30.71
N ASP A 658 9.70 32.70 31.82
CA ASP A 658 10.63 33.69 32.35
C ASP A 658 11.77 34.01 31.37
N LYS A 659 12.47 35.13 31.59
CA LYS A 659 13.58 35.54 30.73
C LYS A 659 14.87 34.79 31.10
N LEU A 660 15.59 34.33 30.08
CA LEU A 660 16.90 33.72 30.24
C LEU A 660 17.93 34.72 30.78
N VAL A 661 18.68 34.31 31.81
CA VAL A 661 19.73 35.08 32.47
C VAL A 661 21.09 34.74 31.86
N GLU A 662 21.58 35.66 31.04
CA GLU A 662 22.87 35.54 30.37
C GLU A 662 24.05 35.59 31.35
N ILE A 663 25.02 34.69 31.17
CA ILE A 663 26.30 34.74 31.87
C ILE A 663 27.14 35.88 31.29
N ARG A 664 27.30 36.98 32.04
CA ARG A 664 28.12 38.14 31.65
C ARG A 664 29.55 38.12 32.20
N ASN A 665 29.79 37.36 33.27
CA ASN A 665 31.07 37.38 34.01
C ASN A 665 32.14 36.42 33.45
N ARG A 666 31.77 35.48 32.58
CA ARG A 666 32.67 34.54 31.89
C ARG A 666 32.09 34.16 30.52
N ARG A 667 32.91 33.60 29.63
CA ARG A 667 32.41 33.08 28.34
C ARG A 667 31.52 31.85 28.58
N PRO A 668 30.29 31.81 28.06
CA PRO A 668 29.43 30.64 28.17
C PRO A 668 30.02 29.45 27.40
N HIS A 669 29.69 28.23 27.83
CA HIS A 669 30.01 27.05 27.05
C HIS A 669 29.16 27.04 25.79
N ARG A 670 29.79 26.83 24.64
CA ARG A 670 29.18 26.96 23.33
C ARG A 670 29.52 25.75 22.46
N LEU A 671 28.53 25.30 21.70
CA LEU A 671 28.68 24.27 20.68
C LEU A 671 28.20 24.85 19.33
N ASP A 672 29.10 24.86 18.34
CA ASP A 672 28.92 25.51 17.04
C ASP A 672 28.47 24.53 15.96
N ASN A 673 27.95 25.06 14.84
CA ASN A 673 27.49 24.31 13.66
C ASN A 673 26.42 23.27 13.98
N ILE A 674 25.40 23.68 14.73
CA ILE A 674 24.26 22.85 15.16
C ILE A 674 23.01 23.23 14.39
N PHE A 675 22.28 22.22 13.93
CA PHE A 675 20.92 22.39 13.40
C PHE A 675 19.90 22.13 14.51
N MET A 676 18.77 22.85 14.46
CA MET A 676 17.68 22.73 15.43
C MET A 676 16.41 22.20 14.74
N ARG A 677 15.67 21.32 15.42
CA ARG A 677 14.30 20.93 15.04
C ARG A 677 13.33 21.25 16.20
N PRO A 678 12.13 21.80 15.93
CA PRO A 678 11.64 22.27 14.63
C PRO A 678 12.47 23.45 14.08
N ALA A 679 12.59 23.54 12.75
CA ALA A 679 13.35 24.59 12.10
C ALA A 679 12.66 25.96 12.21
N MET A 680 13.45 27.02 12.42
CA MET A 680 12.96 28.41 12.49
C MET A 680 12.60 28.99 11.12
N GLU A 681 13.36 28.62 10.08
CA GLU A 681 13.20 29.10 8.71
C GLU A 681 13.25 27.93 7.71
N SER A 682 12.72 28.16 6.50
CA SER A 682 12.74 27.19 5.40
C SER A 682 14.16 26.87 4.90
N LYS A 683 15.12 27.78 5.07
CA LYS A 683 16.52 27.57 4.70
C LYS A 683 17.31 26.91 5.83
N ARG A 684 18.02 25.84 5.50
CA ARG A 684 18.83 25.08 6.44
C ARG A 684 20.16 25.79 6.72
N VAL A 685 20.25 26.49 7.85
CA VAL A 685 21.49 27.17 8.28
C VAL A 685 21.89 26.71 9.68
N GLY A 686 23.17 26.37 9.86
CA GLY A 686 23.72 25.97 11.15
C GLY A 686 23.86 27.17 12.11
N GLY A 687 23.46 26.98 13.36
CA GLY A 687 23.58 27.94 14.45
C GLY A 687 24.52 27.46 15.55
N ALA A 688 24.42 28.06 16.74
CA ALA A 688 25.20 27.69 17.91
C ALA A 688 24.35 27.64 19.18
N VAL A 689 24.57 26.64 20.05
CA VAL A 689 23.92 26.52 21.36
C VAL A 689 24.87 27.01 22.44
N GLU A 690 24.40 27.90 23.32
CA GLU A 690 25.13 28.44 24.47
C GLU A 690 24.43 28.05 25.79
N ILE A 691 25.22 27.69 26.80
CA ILE A 691 24.75 27.36 28.15
C ILE A 691 24.82 28.62 29.03
N HIS A 692 23.69 29.02 29.61
CA HIS A 692 23.54 30.18 30.48
C HIS A 692 23.18 29.78 31.92
N GLN A 693 22.84 30.73 32.81
CA GLN A 693 22.66 30.43 34.24
C GLN A 693 21.42 29.59 34.51
N ASN A 694 20.31 29.88 33.83
CA ASN A 694 18.99 29.26 34.05
C ASN A 694 18.44 28.58 32.78
N GLY A 695 19.28 28.32 31.76
CA GLY A 695 18.83 27.67 30.53
C GLY A 695 19.84 27.65 29.39
N LEU A 696 19.36 27.22 28.23
CA LEU A 696 20.06 27.16 26.96
C LEU A 696 19.58 28.28 26.03
N ARG A 697 20.50 28.78 25.20
CA ARG A 697 20.17 29.69 24.10
C ARG A 697 20.69 29.14 22.80
N TYR A 698 19.80 28.98 21.82
CA TYR A 698 20.19 28.75 20.44
C TYR A 698 20.25 30.08 19.70
N HIS A 699 21.44 30.41 19.18
CA HIS A 699 21.63 31.52 18.26
C HIS A 699 21.51 31.01 16.84
N HIS A 700 20.44 31.42 16.16
CA HIS A 700 20.28 31.19 14.73
C HIS A 700 21.02 32.28 13.94
N MET A 701 21.56 31.93 12.78
CA MET A 701 22.13 32.91 11.87
C MET A 701 21.04 33.92 11.48
N GLY A 702 21.30 35.23 11.60
CA GLY A 702 20.28 36.27 11.33
C GLY A 702 19.63 36.91 12.56
N ASN A 703 20.26 36.82 13.74
CA ASN A 703 19.87 37.53 14.98
C ASN A 703 18.59 37.02 15.68
N GLN A 704 18.02 35.89 15.24
CA GLN A 704 16.94 35.20 15.95
C GLN A 704 17.51 34.29 17.06
N LYS A 705 16.84 34.27 18.21
CA LYS A 705 17.28 33.53 19.41
C LYS A 705 16.13 32.67 19.91
N VAL A 706 16.44 31.46 20.34
CA VAL A 706 15.50 30.57 21.02
C VAL A 706 16.04 30.27 22.41
N ASP A 707 15.26 30.61 23.42
CA ASP A 707 15.63 30.44 24.82
C ASP A 707 14.86 29.25 25.39
N ILE A 708 15.57 28.37 26.10
CA ILE A 708 15.00 27.18 26.74
C ILE A 708 15.44 27.20 28.20
N LEU A 709 14.52 27.48 29.12
CA LEU A 709 14.82 27.49 30.54
C LEU A 709 14.97 26.07 31.10
N PHE A 710 15.92 25.87 32.02
CA PHE A 710 16.10 24.58 32.69
C PHE A 710 14.87 24.14 33.48
N GLY A 711 14.17 25.07 34.13
CA GLY A 711 12.93 24.75 34.87
C GLY A 711 11.77 24.26 34.00
N ASN A 712 11.86 24.40 32.67
CA ASN A 712 10.86 23.83 31.75
C ASN A 712 11.35 22.55 31.04
N VAL A 713 12.59 22.12 31.25
CA VAL A 713 13.11 20.87 30.69
C VAL A 713 12.68 19.71 31.58
N LYS A 714 11.91 18.77 31.00
CA LYS A 714 11.52 17.53 31.65
C LYS A 714 12.60 16.45 31.48
N HIS A 715 13.05 16.22 30.24
CA HIS A 715 14.06 15.21 29.92
C HIS A 715 15.12 15.76 28.97
N LEU A 716 16.37 15.33 29.18
CA LEU A 716 17.52 15.66 28.34
C LEU A 716 18.19 14.37 27.86
N PHE A 717 18.17 14.14 26.56
CA PHE A 717 18.75 12.94 25.95
C PHE A 717 20.00 13.26 25.13
N PHE A 718 20.97 12.35 25.19
CA PHE A 718 22.10 12.32 24.27
C PHE A 718 22.07 11.00 23.49
N GLN A 719 22.00 11.08 22.16
CA GLN A 719 22.06 9.90 21.28
C GLN A 719 23.31 9.99 20.38
N PRO A 720 24.21 9.00 20.44
CA PRO A 720 25.43 8.97 19.64
C PRO A 720 25.13 8.64 18.17
N CYS A 721 26.05 8.96 17.26
CA CYS A 721 25.95 8.65 15.82
C CYS A 721 26.36 7.21 15.45
N VAL A 722 26.47 6.30 16.43
CA VAL A 722 26.74 4.88 16.17
C VAL A 722 25.52 4.31 15.46
N GLY A 723 25.69 3.76 14.26
CA GLY A 723 24.58 3.21 13.46
C GLY A 723 23.48 4.20 13.07
N GLU A 724 23.78 5.50 13.12
CA GLU A 724 22.92 6.63 12.76
C GLU A 724 23.74 7.68 12.00
N LEU A 725 23.11 8.53 11.18
CA LEU A 725 23.83 9.56 10.39
C LEU A 725 24.04 10.88 11.14
N ILE A 726 23.35 11.06 12.26
CA ILE A 726 23.34 12.29 13.04
C ILE A 726 23.66 12.01 14.50
N VAL A 727 24.34 12.96 15.16
CA VAL A 727 24.48 13.00 16.62
C VAL A 727 23.46 13.98 17.17
N ILE A 728 22.81 13.63 18.28
CA ILE A 728 21.61 14.30 18.78
C ILE A 728 21.76 14.67 20.26
N ILE A 729 21.35 15.89 20.61
CA ILE A 729 20.94 16.29 21.95
C ILE A 729 19.47 16.69 21.87
N HIS A 730 18.60 15.94 22.54
CA HIS A 730 17.15 16.19 22.54
C HIS A 730 16.68 16.72 23.88
N VAL A 731 15.83 17.74 23.85
CA VAL A 731 15.27 18.39 25.03
C VAL A 731 13.75 18.28 24.96
N HIS A 732 13.18 17.52 25.89
CA HIS A 732 11.74 17.39 26.05
C HIS A 732 11.26 18.31 27.17
N LEU A 733 10.20 19.10 26.91
CA LEU A 733 9.73 20.16 27.79
C LEU A 733 8.45 19.79 28.55
N HIS A 734 8.28 20.33 29.75
CA HIS A 734 7.02 20.23 30.50
C HIS A 734 5.90 20.96 29.77
N ASN A 735 6.10 22.25 29.48
CA ASN A 735 5.16 23.10 28.77
C ASN A 735 5.63 23.37 27.34
N PRO A 736 4.73 23.37 26.35
CA PRO A 736 5.10 23.66 24.97
C PRO A 736 5.53 25.12 24.82
N ILE A 737 6.54 25.35 23.98
CA ILE A 737 7.01 26.69 23.62
C ILE A 737 6.74 26.98 22.15
N MET A 738 6.63 28.26 21.81
CA MET A 738 6.51 28.72 20.44
C MET A 738 7.89 28.92 19.82
N ILE A 739 8.21 28.13 18.80
CA ILE A 739 9.41 28.26 17.98
C ILE A 739 8.98 28.68 16.59
N GLY A 740 9.20 29.95 16.25
CA GLY A 740 8.66 30.56 15.03
C GLY A 740 7.13 30.57 15.04
N LYS A 741 6.50 29.76 14.19
CA LYS A 741 5.04 29.57 14.14
C LYS A 741 4.56 28.23 14.72
N LYS A 742 5.49 27.36 15.14
CA LYS A 742 5.15 26.00 15.60
C LYS A 742 5.20 25.93 17.12
N LYS A 743 4.10 25.43 17.71
CA LYS A 743 4.04 25.01 19.12
C LYS A 743 4.70 23.64 19.24
N THR A 744 5.70 23.50 20.11
CA THR A 744 6.40 22.22 20.30
C THR A 744 6.75 21.98 21.77
N LYS A 745 6.69 20.72 22.21
CA LYS A 745 7.28 20.26 23.47
C LYS A 745 8.69 19.71 23.29
N ASP A 746 9.08 19.41 22.06
CA ASP A 746 10.34 18.76 21.74
C ASP A 746 11.24 19.71 20.95
N VAL A 747 12.47 19.86 21.44
CA VAL A 747 13.51 20.65 20.78
C VAL A 747 14.75 19.79 20.62
N GLN A 748 15.17 19.57 19.39
CA GLN A 748 16.31 18.73 19.06
C GLN A 748 17.46 19.55 18.48
N PHE A 749 18.65 19.36 19.02
CA PHE A 749 19.91 19.89 18.51
C PHE A 749 20.71 18.75 17.88
N TYR A 750 21.02 18.86 16.59
CA TYR A 750 21.70 17.77 15.88
C TYR A 750 22.76 18.27 14.91
N ARG A 751 23.70 17.38 14.58
CA ARG A 751 24.74 17.60 13.57
C ARG A 751 24.95 16.32 12.76
N GLU A 752 25.13 16.46 11.45
CA GLU A 752 25.41 15.35 10.55
C GLU A 752 26.87 14.90 10.69
N ALA A 753 27.07 13.58 10.77
CA ALA A 753 28.38 12.98 10.90
C ALA A 753 29.09 12.80 9.56
N THR A 754 28.34 12.71 8.46
CA THR A 754 28.83 12.62 7.08
C THR A 754 28.66 13.94 6.34
N GLU A 755 29.75 14.45 5.75
CA GLU A 755 29.62 15.43 4.68
C GLU A 755 29.22 14.65 3.43
N MET A 756 27.95 14.73 3.02
CA MET A 756 27.62 14.45 1.63
C MET A 756 28.50 15.39 0.79
N GLN A 757 29.53 14.85 0.14
CA GLN A 757 30.24 15.53 -0.93
C GLN A 757 29.31 15.63 -2.14
N PHE A 758 28.27 16.45 -2.02
CA PHE A 758 27.47 16.92 -3.13
C PHE A 758 28.19 18.16 -3.67
N ASP A 759 29.09 17.95 -4.62
CA ASP A 759 29.62 19.03 -5.44
C ASP A 759 28.48 19.54 -6.34
N GLU A 760 27.80 20.60 -5.90
CA GLU A 760 26.77 21.34 -6.64
C GLU A 760 27.30 22.06 -7.90
N THR A 761 28.59 21.92 -8.22
CA THR A 761 29.14 22.35 -9.51
C THR A 761 29.50 21.15 -10.38
N GLY A 762 28.49 20.65 -11.09
CA GLY A 762 28.57 19.57 -12.07
C GLY A 762 29.52 19.83 -13.24
N ASN A 763 30.83 19.89 -13.00
CA ASN A 763 31.85 19.87 -14.03
C ASN A 763 33.26 19.58 -13.47
N ARG A 764 33.58 18.30 -13.23
CA ARG A 764 34.80 17.65 -13.73
C ARG A 764 34.88 16.18 -13.30
N LYS A 765 34.81 15.29 -14.29
CA LYS A 765 35.34 13.92 -14.19
C LYS A 765 36.82 13.98 -13.80
N ARG A 766 37.14 13.75 -12.53
CA ARG A 766 38.43 13.14 -12.14
C ARG A 766 38.15 11.69 -11.79
N LYS A 767 38.68 10.78 -12.60
CA LYS A 767 38.87 9.38 -12.22
C LYS A 767 39.78 9.36 -11.01
N HIS A 768 39.23 9.33 -9.79
CA HIS A 768 39.97 8.79 -8.66
C HIS A 768 39.98 7.27 -8.81
N ARG A 769 41.18 6.74 -8.96
CA ARG A 769 41.44 5.31 -9.05
C ARG A 769 41.57 4.83 -7.61
N TYR A 770 40.45 4.68 -6.91
CA TYR A 770 40.44 4.11 -5.56
C TYR A 770 41.08 2.71 -5.63
N GLY A 771 42.17 2.53 -4.88
CA GLY A 771 42.66 1.21 -4.51
C GLY A 771 42.13 0.86 -3.12
N ASP A 772 42.09 -0.43 -2.81
CA ASP A 772 41.60 -0.99 -1.54
C ASP A 772 42.26 -0.35 -0.28
N GLU A 773 43.45 0.27 -0.39
CA GLU A 773 44.13 0.98 0.70
C GLU A 773 43.53 2.37 1.01
N GLU A 774 43.05 3.11 0.00
CA GLU A 774 42.54 4.49 0.16
C GLU A 774 41.09 4.51 0.64
N GLU A 775 40.30 3.49 0.27
CA GLU A 775 38.94 3.26 0.78
C GLU A 775 38.95 2.87 2.27
N PHE A 776 39.92 2.04 2.67
CA PHE A 776 40.13 1.67 4.08
C PHE A 776 40.60 2.85 4.94
N GLU A 777 41.43 3.76 4.40
CA GLU A 777 41.85 4.96 5.11
C GLU A 777 40.70 5.96 5.28
N ALA A 778 39.87 6.15 4.25
CA ALA A 778 38.67 6.98 4.32
C ALA A 778 37.65 6.43 5.34
N GLU A 779 37.43 5.11 5.40
CA GLU A 779 36.57 4.47 6.39
C GLU A 779 37.09 4.69 7.83
N GLN A 780 38.42 4.61 8.02
CA GLN A 780 39.02 4.90 9.32
C GLN A 780 38.94 6.38 9.73
N GLU A 781 39.12 7.30 8.78
CA GLU A 781 38.99 8.73 9.03
C GLU A 781 37.55 9.11 9.40
N GLU A 782 36.57 8.53 8.69
CA GLU A 782 35.15 8.70 9.00
C GLU A 782 34.81 8.17 10.40
N LYS A 783 35.30 6.99 10.77
CA LYS A 783 35.11 6.42 12.11
C LYS A 783 35.73 7.29 13.21
N ARG A 784 36.91 7.88 12.96
CA ARG A 784 37.54 8.83 13.89
C ARG A 784 36.73 10.11 14.04
N ARG A 785 36.21 10.65 12.93
CA ARG A 785 35.36 11.86 12.94
C ARG A 785 34.06 11.62 13.72
N ARG A 786 33.38 10.50 13.50
CA ARG A 786 32.19 10.08 14.26
C ARG A 786 32.48 9.99 15.77
N ALA A 787 33.53 9.28 16.16
CA ALA A 787 33.91 9.15 17.57
C ALA A 787 34.30 10.49 18.22
N GLN A 788 34.90 11.40 17.47
CA GLN A 788 35.23 12.74 17.96
C GLN A 788 33.98 13.60 18.16
N LEU A 789 33.01 13.53 17.25
CA LEU A 789 31.72 14.21 17.36
C LEU A 789 30.91 13.71 18.55
N ASP A 790 30.82 12.38 18.74
CA ASP A 790 30.12 11.79 19.88
C ASP A 790 30.75 12.23 21.21
N LYS A 791 32.09 12.29 21.27
CA LYS A 791 32.80 12.79 22.45
C LYS A 791 32.53 14.27 22.70
N GLU A 792 32.48 15.09 21.65
CA GLU A 792 32.17 16.52 21.75
C GLU A 792 30.76 16.76 22.28
N PHE A 793 29.75 16.09 21.70
CA PHE A 793 28.36 16.21 22.09
C PHE A 793 28.09 15.64 23.48
N ARG A 794 28.68 14.50 23.84
CA ARG A 794 28.58 13.94 25.19
C ARG A 794 29.12 14.89 26.26
N ASN A 795 30.33 15.43 26.04
CA ASN A 795 30.92 16.41 26.96
C ASN A 795 30.07 17.69 27.06
N PHE A 796 29.37 18.07 25.99
CA PHE A 796 28.48 19.23 26.01
C PHE A 796 27.18 18.91 26.78
N ALA A 797 26.56 17.76 26.57
CA ALA A 797 25.39 17.31 27.32
C ALA A 797 25.68 17.20 28.83
N GLU A 798 26.83 16.65 29.22
CA GLU A 798 27.27 16.58 30.62
C GLU A 798 27.41 17.99 31.24
N LYS A 799 27.89 18.98 30.46
CA LYS A 799 27.94 20.39 30.91
C LYS A 799 26.57 21.04 31.03
N ILE A 800 25.60 20.64 30.21
CA ILE A 800 24.21 21.08 30.33
C ILE A 800 23.64 20.56 31.66
N ALA A 801 23.80 19.27 31.95
CA ALA A 801 23.38 18.70 33.22
C ALA A 801 24.10 19.34 34.42
N ASP A 802 25.41 19.59 34.34
CA ASP A 802 26.15 20.30 35.38
C ASP A 802 25.60 21.70 35.68
N ALA A 803 25.18 22.44 34.64
CA ALA A 803 24.56 23.75 34.79
C ALA A 803 23.12 23.66 35.32
N GLY A 804 22.40 22.60 34.98
CA GLY A 804 21.03 22.30 35.42
C GLY A 804 20.92 21.52 36.74
N LYS A 805 22.03 21.27 37.46
CA LYS A 805 22.03 20.49 38.72
C LYS A 805 21.05 20.99 39.77
N GLY A 806 20.73 22.28 39.78
CA GLY A 806 19.74 22.85 40.69
C GLY A 806 18.31 22.36 40.45
N GLU A 807 18.01 21.90 39.24
CA GLU A 807 16.69 21.44 38.78
C GLU A 807 16.65 19.91 38.55
N SER A 808 17.62 19.17 39.12
CA SER A 808 17.73 17.70 38.97
C SER A 808 17.87 17.19 37.52
N LEU A 809 18.45 18.01 36.63
CA LEU A 809 18.63 17.63 35.22
C LEU A 809 19.76 16.58 35.06
N ALA A 810 19.40 15.40 34.56
CA ALA A 810 20.34 14.34 34.18
C ALA A 810 20.37 14.13 32.66
N VAL A 811 21.51 13.74 32.12
CA VAL A 811 21.61 13.30 30.72
C VAL A 811 21.27 11.82 30.67
N ASP A 812 20.22 11.47 29.95
CA ASP A 812 19.86 10.09 29.70
C ASP A 812 20.35 9.64 28.30
N MET A 813 20.65 8.34 28.16
CA MET A 813 21.20 7.77 26.94
C MET A 813 20.40 6.52 26.54
N PRO A 814 19.90 6.44 25.30
CA PRO A 814 19.15 5.28 24.85
C PRO A 814 19.95 3.98 24.87
N PHE A 815 19.34 2.90 25.38
CA PHE A 815 19.88 1.56 25.41
C PHE A 815 19.59 0.86 24.07
N ARG A 816 20.56 0.90 23.16
CA ARG A 816 20.41 0.32 21.82
C ARG A 816 20.14 -1.19 21.83
N ASP A 817 20.72 -1.92 22.79
CA ASP A 817 20.59 -3.38 22.88
C ASP A 817 19.17 -3.84 23.25
N LEU A 818 18.37 -2.94 23.86
CA LEU A 818 16.95 -3.16 24.19
C LEU A 818 16.02 -2.46 23.19
N GLY A 819 16.57 -1.89 22.11
CA GLY A 819 15.79 -1.20 21.09
C GLY A 819 15.09 -2.17 20.14
N PHE A 820 13.90 -1.79 19.70
CA PHE A 820 13.11 -2.55 18.72
C PHE A 820 12.56 -1.63 17.65
N ASN A 821 12.23 -2.18 16.48
CA ASN A 821 11.63 -1.41 15.39
C ASN A 821 10.11 -1.39 15.52
N GLY A 822 9.50 -0.25 15.27
CA GLY A 822 8.05 -0.09 15.28
C GLY A 822 7.60 1.19 14.57
N VAL A 823 6.30 1.36 14.41
CA VAL A 823 5.65 2.48 13.72
C VAL A 823 4.82 3.29 14.74
N PRO A 824 5.44 4.26 15.45
CA PRO A 824 4.73 5.13 16.39
C PRO A 824 3.88 6.20 15.70
N SER A 825 4.13 6.45 14.41
CA SER A 825 3.38 7.42 13.61
C SER A 825 3.27 6.95 12.14
N ARG A 826 4.07 7.48 11.22
CA ARG A 826 3.96 7.19 9.78
C ARG A 826 5.03 6.22 9.23
N SER A 827 6.19 6.13 9.89
CA SER A 827 7.36 5.39 9.42
C SER A 827 7.82 4.36 10.45
N SER A 828 8.47 3.30 9.97
CA SER A 828 9.14 2.33 10.83
C SER A 828 10.47 2.89 11.31
N VAL A 829 10.64 2.94 12.62
CA VAL A 829 11.74 3.60 13.30
C VAL A 829 12.20 2.76 14.49
N THR A 830 13.47 2.88 14.87
CA THR A 830 14.00 2.22 16.05
C THR A 830 13.60 2.97 17.31
N ILE A 831 12.80 2.33 18.15
CA ILE A 831 12.35 2.83 19.45
C ILE A 831 13.28 2.23 20.51
N GLN A 832 13.77 3.06 21.41
CA GLN A 832 14.80 2.68 22.36
C GLN A 832 14.38 3.08 23.77
N PRO A 833 14.45 2.16 24.75
CA PRO A 833 14.29 2.52 26.15
C PRO A 833 15.53 3.26 26.64
N THR A 834 15.32 4.12 27.62
CA THR A 834 16.33 4.87 28.38
C THR A 834 16.15 4.53 29.86
N THR A 835 16.80 5.25 30.77
CA THR A 835 16.66 4.99 32.21
C THR A 835 15.23 5.26 32.67
N ASP A 836 14.62 6.36 32.21
CA ASP A 836 13.31 6.83 32.69
C ASP A 836 12.25 7.01 31.59
N CYS A 837 12.61 6.79 30.31
CA CYS A 837 11.72 7.00 29.16
C CYS A 837 11.81 5.90 28.10
N LEU A 838 10.75 5.74 27.31
CA LEU A 838 10.77 5.09 25.99
C LEU A 838 10.78 6.17 24.92
N VAL A 839 11.79 6.17 24.05
CA VAL A 839 12.03 7.27 23.10
C VAL A 839 12.23 6.82 21.66
N GLN A 840 11.78 7.68 20.74
CA GLN A 840 12.25 7.72 19.37
C GLN A 840 12.62 9.16 19.01
N LEU A 841 13.91 9.37 18.76
CA LEU A 841 14.52 10.67 18.51
C LEU A 841 15.14 10.80 17.10
N THR A 842 15.23 9.74 16.30
CA THR A 842 15.92 9.81 15.00
C THR A 842 15.24 10.78 14.02
N GLU A 843 13.91 10.77 13.96
CA GLU A 843 13.13 11.64 13.07
C GLU A 843 11.81 12.15 13.69
N PRO A 844 11.32 13.34 13.28
CA PRO A 844 10.01 13.85 13.70
C PRO A 844 8.86 13.16 12.95
N PRO A 845 7.69 12.94 13.59
CA PRO A 845 7.34 13.35 14.95
C PRO A 845 8.06 12.50 16.00
N PHE A 846 8.66 13.18 16.99
CA PHE A 846 9.38 12.51 18.07
C PHE A 846 8.39 11.86 19.03
N MET A 847 8.77 10.71 19.58
CA MET A 847 8.03 10.05 20.65
C MET A 847 8.89 10.08 21.90
N VAL A 848 8.39 10.69 22.96
CA VAL A 848 9.01 10.67 24.29
C VAL A 848 7.93 10.30 25.30
N VAL A 849 8.03 9.09 25.84
CA VAL A 849 7.11 8.55 26.83
C VAL A 849 7.86 8.36 28.14
N THR A 850 7.45 9.07 29.18
CA THR A 850 8.02 8.89 30.53
C THR A 850 7.43 7.64 31.18
N LEU A 851 8.27 6.73 31.67
CA LEU A 851 7.84 5.44 32.20
C LEU A 851 6.94 5.60 33.43
N THR A 852 7.20 6.60 34.27
CA THR A 852 6.38 6.90 35.45
C THR A 852 4.97 7.37 35.12
N ASP A 853 4.73 7.84 33.90
CA ASP A 853 3.43 8.36 33.44
C ASP A 853 2.57 7.24 32.81
N ILE A 854 3.12 6.03 32.64
CA ILE A 854 2.42 4.86 32.11
C ILE A 854 1.56 4.24 33.21
N GLU A 855 0.31 3.94 32.86
CA GLU A 855 -0.62 3.22 33.72
C GLU A 855 -0.59 1.72 33.45
N VAL A 856 -0.86 1.34 32.20
CA VAL A 856 -0.86 -0.05 31.73
C VAL A 856 -0.46 -0.09 30.25
N VAL A 857 0.16 -1.19 29.82
CA VAL A 857 0.49 -1.44 28.41
C VAL A 857 -0.32 -2.63 27.90
N HIS A 858 -1.01 -2.47 26.78
CA HIS A 858 -1.72 -3.57 26.12
C HIS A 858 -1.02 -3.95 24.83
N LEU A 859 -0.65 -5.22 24.71
CA LEU A 859 -0.06 -5.81 23.51
C LEU A 859 -1.18 -6.39 22.65
N GLU A 860 -1.54 -5.68 21.58
CA GLU A 860 -2.58 -6.08 20.65
C GLU A 860 -2.02 -6.99 19.56
N ARG A 861 -2.89 -7.84 19.01
CA ARG A 861 -2.57 -8.80 17.92
C ARG A 861 -1.49 -9.80 18.31
N VAL A 862 -1.39 -10.10 19.61
CA VAL A 862 -0.55 -11.19 20.10
C VAL A 862 -1.33 -12.49 19.90
N GLN A 863 -1.19 -13.08 18.71
CA GLN A 863 -1.79 -14.37 18.38
C GLN A 863 -0.84 -15.18 17.51
N PHE A 864 -0.95 -16.51 17.60
CA PHE A 864 -0.11 -17.43 16.85
C PHE A 864 -0.33 -17.25 15.33
N GLY A 865 0.74 -16.95 14.59
CA GLY A 865 0.73 -16.80 13.12
C GLY A 865 0.77 -15.37 12.58
N LEU A 866 0.73 -14.33 13.43
CA LEU A 866 1.04 -12.96 13.00
C LEU A 866 2.54 -12.68 13.13
N LYS A 867 3.13 -12.01 12.13
CA LYS A 867 4.55 -11.60 12.14
C LYS A 867 4.81 -10.36 12.99
N ASN A 868 3.78 -9.53 13.20
CA ASN A 868 3.87 -8.28 13.93
C ASN A 868 2.72 -8.14 14.93
N PHE A 869 3.01 -7.56 16.09
CA PHE A 869 2.03 -7.15 17.10
C PHE A 869 2.00 -5.62 17.21
N ASP A 870 1.00 -5.06 17.90
CA ASP A 870 0.93 -3.63 18.23
C ASP A 870 1.04 -3.45 19.76
N MET A 871 1.51 -2.29 20.19
CA MET A 871 1.61 -1.93 21.60
C MET A 871 0.87 -0.63 21.85
N VAL A 872 -0.06 -0.65 22.79
CA VAL A 872 -0.84 0.50 23.23
C VAL A 872 -0.41 0.88 24.64
N ILE A 873 0.01 2.14 24.82
CA ILE A 873 0.44 2.68 26.09
C ILE A 873 -0.66 3.59 26.63
N VAL A 874 -1.27 3.17 27.74
CA VAL A 874 -2.26 3.96 28.46
C VAL A 874 -1.55 4.80 29.52
N PHE A 875 -1.88 6.09 29.60
CA PHE A 875 -1.28 7.02 30.56
C PHE A 875 -2.08 7.09 31.86
N LYS A 876 -1.41 7.45 32.96
CA LYS A 876 -2.05 7.75 34.27
C LYS A 876 -3.00 8.95 34.21
N ASP A 877 -2.73 9.87 33.30
CA ASP A 877 -3.65 10.95 32.95
C ASP A 877 -4.59 10.45 31.85
N PHE A 878 -5.78 10.02 32.24
CA PHE A 878 -6.77 9.47 31.31
C PHE A 878 -7.31 10.49 30.31
N THR A 879 -7.08 11.79 30.51
CA THR A 879 -7.44 12.82 29.53
C THR A 879 -6.48 12.85 28.33
N ARG A 880 -5.26 12.31 28.50
CA ARG A 880 -4.29 12.15 27.43
C ARG A 880 -4.66 10.92 26.59
N PRO A 881 -4.77 11.05 25.26
CA PRO A 881 -5.04 9.90 24.40
C PRO A 881 -3.91 8.86 24.50
N PRO A 882 -4.22 7.55 24.50
CA PRO A 882 -3.22 6.48 24.48
C PRO A 882 -2.25 6.62 23.30
N ALA A 883 -0.99 6.22 23.51
CA ALA A 883 0.01 6.20 22.45
C ALA A 883 0.05 4.82 21.81
N HIS A 884 0.08 4.78 20.47
CA HIS A 884 0.13 3.55 19.69
C HIS A 884 1.51 3.37 19.07
N ILE A 885 2.10 2.19 19.23
CA ILE A 885 3.28 1.74 18.49
C ILE A 885 2.87 0.52 17.69
N ASN A 886 2.78 0.70 16.37
CA ASN A 886 2.25 -0.33 15.48
C ASN A 886 3.37 -1.14 14.82
N THR A 887 3.05 -2.32 14.32
CA THR A 887 3.94 -3.14 13.48
C THR A 887 5.27 -3.47 14.17
N ILE A 888 5.23 -3.90 15.42
CA ILE A 888 6.41 -4.38 16.15
C ILE A 888 6.66 -5.85 15.77
N PRO A 889 7.87 -6.25 15.32
CA PRO A 889 8.18 -7.64 15.00
C PRO A 889 7.99 -8.57 16.20
N VAL A 890 7.37 -9.74 16.00
CA VAL A 890 7.12 -10.70 17.09
C VAL A 890 8.40 -11.23 17.73
N GLU A 891 9.54 -11.20 17.02
CA GLU A 891 10.86 -11.51 17.60
C GLU A 891 11.21 -10.61 18.80
N ALA A 892 10.69 -9.38 18.83
CA ALA A 892 10.89 -8.45 19.93
C ALA A 892 9.88 -8.63 21.08
N LEU A 893 8.88 -9.52 20.95
CA LEU A 893 7.80 -9.67 21.93
C LEU A 893 8.33 -10.06 23.31
N ASP A 894 9.18 -11.10 23.38
CA ASP A 894 9.75 -11.55 24.65
C ASP A 894 10.67 -10.48 25.26
N GLY A 895 11.45 -9.79 24.43
CA GLY A 895 12.30 -8.69 24.87
C GLY A 895 11.50 -7.49 25.42
N VAL A 896 10.36 -7.16 24.79
CA VAL A 896 9.45 -6.12 25.26
C VAL A 896 8.75 -6.54 26.56
N LYS A 897 8.30 -7.79 26.68
CA LYS A 897 7.71 -8.33 27.91
C LYS A 897 8.70 -8.32 29.08
N ASP A 898 9.93 -8.79 28.85
CA ASP A 898 11.00 -8.76 29.84
C ASP A 898 11.34 -7.33 30.27
N TRP A 899 11.40 -6.41 29.31
CA TRP A 899 11.63 -5.01 29.60
C TRP A 899 10.51 -4.41 30.45
N LEU A 900 9.24 -4.57 30.06
CA LEU A 900 8.07 -4.06 30.80
C LEU A 900 8.01 -4.61 32.23
N ASP A 901 8.31 -5.89 32.42
CA ASP A 901 8.38 -6.52 33.74
C ASP A 901 9.54 -5.95 34.57
N SER A 902 10.71 -5.72 33.97
CA SER A 902 11.87 -5.16 34.67
C SER A 902 11.72 -3.71 35.14
N VAL A 903 10.76 -2.97 34.57
CA VAL A 903 10.45 -1.57 34.93
C VAL A 903 9.16 -1.43 35.75
N ASP A 904 8.63 -2.53 36.28
CA ASP A 904 7.40 -2.59 37.08
C ASP A 904 6.16 -2.01 36.38
N ILE A 905 6.07 -2.16 35.04
CA ILE A 905 4.90 -1.74 34.27
C ILE A 905 3.99 -2.95 34.02
N PRO A 906 2.72 -2.91 34.46
CA PRO A 906 1.78 -3.97 34.18
C PRO A 906 1.44 -3.99 32.69
N PHE A 907 1.46 -5.18 32.11
CA PHE A 907 1.04 -5.39 30.73
C PHE A 907 -0.03 -6.47 30.60
N THR A 908 -0.80 -6.39 29.53
CA THR A 908 -1.77 -7.41 29.11
C THR A 908 -1.57 -7.71 27.63
N GLU A 909 -2.08 -8.86 27.18
CA GLU A 909 -2.01 -9.26 25.77
C GLU A 909 -3.39 -9.64 25.25
N GLY A 910 -3.66 -9.34 23.99
CA GLY A 910 -4.94 -9.62 23.36
C GLY A 910 -4.81 -9.90 21.85
N PRO A 911 -5.66 -10.76 21.28
CA PRO A 911 -5.61 -11.07 19.85
C PRO A 911 -6.24 -9.99 18.96
N LEU A 912 -7.08 -9.13 19.52
CA LEU A 912 -7.88 -8.12 18.81
C LEU A 912 -7.40 -6.70 19.11
N ASN A 913 -7.70 -5.78 18.18
CA ASN A 913 -7.51 -4.34 18.42
C ASN A 913 -8.75 -3.78 19.11
N LEU A 914 -8.55 -3.06 20.21
CA LEU A 914 -9.65 -2.51 21.00
C LEU A 914 -9.98 -1.08 20.57
N ASN A 915 -11.24 -0.67 20.74
CA ASN A 915 -11.65 0.71 20.53
C ASN A 915 -11.33 1.56 21.77
N TRP A 916 -10.06 1.96 21.88
CA TRP A 916 -9.56 2.77 22.99
C TRP A 916 -10.28 4.10 23.14
N ALA A 917 -10.78 4.71 22.07
CA ALA A 917 -11.53 5.96 22.16
C ALA A 917 -12.85 5.80 22.95
N THR A 918 -13.53 4.66 22.79
CA THR A 918 -14.75 4.34 23.56
C THR A 918 -14.41 3.96 25.00
N ILE A 919 -13.38 3.11 25.19
CA ILE A 919 -12.94 2.69 26.53
C ILE A 919 -12.53 3.89 27.37
N MET A 920 -11.70 4.78 26.82
CA MET A 920 -11.24 5.98 27.53
C MET A 920 -12.38 6.93 27.86
N LYS A 921 -13.43 7.04 27.03
CA LYS A 921 -14.63 7.84 27.38
C LYS A 921 -15.33 7.30 28.62
N THR A 922 -15.48 5.98 28.73
CA THR A 922 -16.08 5.34 29.91
C THR A 922 -15.22 5.56 31.15
N VAL A 923 -13.90 5.37 31.03
CA VAL A 923 -12.94 5.60 32.13
C VAL A 923 -12.92 7.06 32.58
N ILE A 924 -12.99 8.02 31.65
CA ILE A 924 -13.03 9.46 31.95
C ILE A 924 -14.35 9.85 32.62
N ALA A 925 -15.47 9.26 32.19
CA ALA A 925 -16.80 9.60 32.69
C ALA A 925 -16.98 9.23 34.16
N ASP A 926 -16.52 8.03 34.56
CA ASP A 926 -16.57 7.59 35.95
C ASP A 926 -15.39 6.65 36.30
N PRO A 927 -14.22 7.22 36.68
CA PRO A 927 -13.04 6.43 37.05
C PRO A 927 -13.26 5.57 38.30
N HIS A 928 -14.09 6.03 39.24
CA HIS A 928 -14.35 5.31 40.49
C HIS A 928 -15.11 4.00 40.21
N THR A 929 -16.19 4.08 39.43
CA THR A 929 -16.95 2.89 39.05
C THR A 929 -16.11 1.94 38.19
N PHE A 930 -15.27 2.48 37.29
CA PHE A 930 -14.35 1.67 36.49
C PHE A 930 -13.42 0.81 37.35
N PHE A 931 -12.73 1.39 38.34
CA PHE A 931 -11.89 0.59 39.23
C PHE A 931 -12.74 -0.35 40.09
N LYS A 932 -13.88 0.09 40.64
CA LYS A 932 -14.75 -0.79 41.46
C LYS A 932 -15.23 -2.05 40.74
N ASP A 933 -15.43 -1.98 39.43
CA ASP A 933 -15.91 -3.09 38.59
C ASP A 933 -14.78 -3.97 38.02
N GLY A 934 -13.55 -3.86 38.56
CA GLY A 934 -12.41 -4.69 38.17
C GLY A 934 -11.36 -3.99 37.30
N GLY A 935 -11.56 -2.71 36.97
CA GLY A 935 -10.56 -1.87 36.31
C GLY A 935 -10.06 -2.47 35.00
N TRP A 936 -8.76 -2.75 34.92
CA TRP A 936 -8.11 -3.27 33.72
C TRP A 936 -8.20 -4.80 33.55
N SER A 937 -8.91 -5.51 34.45
CA SER A 937 -9.00 -6.97 34.41
C SER A 937 -9.71 -7.52 33.16
N PHE A 938 -10.59 -6.73 32.54
CA PHE A 938 -11.29 -7.13 31.30
C PHE A 938 -10.33 -7.32 30.10
N LEU A 939 -9.09 -6.81 30.19
CA LEU A 939 -8.06 -7.00 29.17
C LEU A 939 -7.35 -8.35 29.28
N SER A 940 -7.56 -9.11 30.35
CA SER A 940 -6.92 -10.41 30.58
C SER A 940 -7.79 -11.55 30.06
N THR A 941 -7.37 -12.22 28.99
CA THR A 941 -8.07 -13.37 28.39
C THR A 941 -7.95 -14.70 29.16
N GLU A 942 -7.32 -14.71 30.35
CA GLU A 942 -7.07 -15.93 31.14
C GLU A 942 -8.11 -16.18 32.27
N SER A 943 -9.25 -15.50 32.29
CA SER A 943 -10.31 -15.79 33.29
C SER A 943 -11.20 -16.98 32.93
N ASP A 944 -10.71 -17.94 32.13
CA ASP A 944 -11.40 -19.17 31.79
C ASP A 944 -10.57 -20.38 32.27
N SER A 945 -10.43 -20.49 33.59
CA SER A 945 -9.88 -21.68 34.23
C SER A 945 -10.95 -22.76 34.33
N GLU A 946 -10.73 -23.86 33.61
CA GLU A 946 -11.47 -25.12 33.67
C GLU A 946 -11.68 -25.62 35.12
N ASP A 947 -12.89 -25.47 35.66
CA ASP A 947 -13.50 -26.48 36.54
C ASP A 947 -15.02 -26.48 36.31
N GLY A 948 -15.55 -27.60 35.83
CA GLY A 948 -16.91 -27.67 35.29
C GLY A 948 -17.99 -27.73 36.36
N SER A 949 -18.99 -26.85 36.29
CA SER A 949 -20.42 -27.21 36.17
C SER A 949 -21.33 -25.99 36.20
N GLU A 950 -22.34 -26.07 35.33
CA GLU A 950 -23.52 -25.20 35.15
C GLU A 950 -23.35 -24.00 34.22
N GLU A 951 -24.06 -24.11 33.08
CA GLU A 951 -24.38 -23.05 32.14
C GLU A 951 -25.03 -21.88 32.90
N GLU A 952 -24.29 -20.79 33.11
CA GLU A 952 -24.86 -19.48 33.37
C GLU A 952 -24.41 -18.52 32.26
N GLU A 953 -25.40 -17.84 31.70
CA GLU A 953 -25.35 -16.98 30.53
C GLU A 953 -24.19 -15.98 30.60
N GLU A 954 -23.43 -15.88 29.49
CA GLU A 954 -22.49 -14.80 29.25
C GLU A 954 -23.16 -13.46 29.61
N SER A 955 -22.58 -12.76 30.57
CA SER A 955 -22.97 -11.40 30.96
C SER A 955 -22.73 -10.44 29.79
N GLU A 956 -23.71 -10.40 28.90
CA GLU A 956 -23.92 -9.34 27.93
C GLU A 956 -23.91 -7.99 28.66
N PHE A 957 -22.92 -7.15 28.35
CA PHE A 957 -22.90 -5.76 28.78
C PHE A 957 -24.09 -5.05 28.12
N GLY A 958 -25.23 -5.08 28.82
CA GLY A 958 -26.49 -4.52 28.36
C GLY A 958 -26.39 -3.01 28.18
N VAL A 959 -26.16 -2.58 26.93
CA VAL A 959 -26.54 -1.24 26.49
C VAL A 959 -28.06 -1.18 26.57
N SER A 960 -28.60 -0.34 27.45
CA SER A 960 -30.04 -0.13 27.56
C SER A 960 -30.65 0.27 26.21
N GLU A 961 -31.61 -0.52 25.74
CA GLU A 961 -32.30 -0.48 24.43
C GLU A 961 -33.13 0.79 24.12
N GLU A 962 -32.88 1.94 24.74
CA GLU A 962 -33.61 3.18 24.40
C GLU A 962 -32.92 4.07 23.35
N ASP A 963 -31.74 3.69 22.83
CA ASP A 963 -31.01 4.51 21.84
C ASP A 963 -30.68 3.79 20.51
N MET A 964 -31.26 2.60 20.26
CA MET A 964 -31.07 1.84 19.01
C MET A 964 -32.29 1.94 18.10
N GLY A 965 -32.50 3.13 17.53
CA GLY A 965 -33.33 3.31 16.35
C GLY A 965 -32.53 3.01 15.08
N SER A 966 -32.95 1.96 14.37
CA SER A 966 -32.50 1.55 13.04
C SER A 966 -32.25 2.72 12.08
N ASP A 967 -31.16 2.68 11.32
CA ASP A 967 -31.23 2.92 9.88
C ASP A 967 -29.98 2.42 9.12
N GLU A 968 -30.28 1.79 8.00
CA GLU A 968 -29.35 1.30 6.98
C GLU A 968 -28.69 2.46 6.20
N SER A 969 -27.49 2.19 5.70
CA SER A 969 -26.93 2.71 4.44
C SER A 969 -26.22 4.08 4.39
N SER A 970 -25.05 4.00 3.75
CA SER A 970 -24.30 5.02 3.00
C SER A 970 -23.54 6.10 3.77
N GLU A 971 -22.22 5.94 3.85
CA GLU A 971 -21.28 7.02 4.14
C GLU A 971 -20.18 7.03 3.06
N GLU A 972 -20.35 7.93 2.09
CA GLU A 972 -19.22 8.58 1.42
C GLU A 972 -18.69 9.68 2.36
N GLU A 973 -17.59 9.42 3.07
CA GLU A 973 -16.87 10.48 3.80
C GLU A 973 -15.78 11.08 2.90
N SER A 974 -15.91 12.39 2.66
CA SER A 974 -14.92 13.24 2.02
C SER A 974 -13.83 13.65 3.02
N ASP A 975 -12.64 13.04 2.90
CA ASP A 975 -11.43 13.54 3.55
C ASP A 975 -10.97 14.84 2.86
N PHE A 976 -11.20 15.97 3.54
CA PHE A 976 -10.59 17.25 3.23
C PHE A 976 -9.35 17.39 4.12
N ASP A 977 -8.22 16.83 3.69
CA ASP A 977 -6.90 17.12 4.28
C ASP A 977 -6.18 18.22 3.48
N ASP A 978 -5.44 19.00 4.25
CA ASP A 978 -4.93 20.34 4.02
C ASP A 978 -3.56 20.30 3.31
N ASP A 979 -3.53 20.32 1.98
CA ASP A 979 -2.38 20.85 1.23
C ASP A 979 -2.74 21.24 -0.22
N ALA A 980 -3.06 22.52 -0.42
CA ALA A 980 -3.13 23.09 -1.76
C ALA A 980 -2.62 24.53 -1.77
N SER A 981 -1.35 24.69 -2.15
CA SER A 981 -0.86 25.92 -2.78
C SER A 981 -0.07 25.58 -4.05
N ALA A 982 -0.45 26.27 -5.14
CA ALA A 982 0.05 26.27 -6.54
C ALA A 982 -0.85 25.47 -7.51
N GLU A 983 -1.95 26.06 -8.02
CA GLU A 983 -2.06 26.86 -9.27
C GLU A 983 -1.63 26.10 -10.54
N ALA A 984 -2.29 26.14 -11.70
CA ALA A 984 -3.61 26.58 -12.20
C ALA A 984 -3.59 26.26 -13.71
N SER A 985 -4.69 25.74 -14.29
CA SER A 985 -5.26 26.10 -15.62
C SER A 985 -6.03 24.94 -16.30
N GLU A 986 -7.37 25.11 -16.39
CA GLU A 986 -8.28 24.95 -17.56
C GLU A 986 -8.38 23.56 -18.26
N ASP A 987 -9.53 22.98 -18.64
CA ASP A 987 -10.97 23.31 -18.62
C ASP A 987 -11.80 22.06 -19.06
N GLU A 988 -13.05 21.94 -18.53
CA GLU A 988 -14.34 21.53 -19.16
C GLU A 988 -14.54 20.11 -19.82
N GLU A 989 -15.65 19.34 -19.75
CA GLU A 989 -17.07 19.51 -19.34
C GLU A 989 -17.84 18.11 -19.38
N VAL A 990 -18.76 17.84 -18.41
CA VAL A 990 -20.23 17.46 -18.53
C VAL A 990 -20.66 16.09 -19.18
N SER A 991 -21.66 15.25 -18.81
CA SER A 991 -22.77 15.14 -17.78
C SER A 991 -23.51 13.77 -17.85
N GLU A 992 -24.22 13.38 -16.75
CA GLU A 992 -25.63 12.87 -16.53
C GLU A 992 -26.31 11.88 -17.53
N ASP A 993 -27.28 10.99 -17.24
CA ASP A 993 -28.19 10.57 -16.13
C ASP A 993 -28.72 9.14 -16.53
N ASP A 994 -28.98 8.15 -15.67
CA ASP A 994 -30.09 7.88 -14.72
C ASP A 994 -31.44 7.42 -15.35
N GLU A 995 -32.06 6.39 -14.73
CA GLU A 995 -33.52 6.08 -14.62
C GLU A 995 -33.83 4.57 -14.49
N GLY A 996 -34.50 4.21 -13.38
CA GLY A 996 -35.09 2.90 -13.10
C GLY A 996 -36.62 2.92 -13.15
N GLU A 997 -37.23 1.75 -13.40
CA GLU A 997 -38.69 1.57 -13.53
C GLU A 997 -39.37 1.03 -12.25
N ASP A 998 -40.70 1.25 -12.23
CA ASP A 998 -41.68 1.35 -11.14
C ASP A 998 -42.11 0.03 -10.44
N TRP A 999 -42.51 0.14 -9.17
CA TRP A 999 -42.83 -0.94 -8.23
C TRP A 999 -44.01 -1.82 -8.63
N ASP A 1000 -44.95 -1.29 -9.43
CA ASP A 1000 -46.13 -2.02 -9.91
C ASP A 1000 -45.78 -3.16 -10.88
N GLU A 1001 -44.62 -3.10 -11.55
CA GLU A 1001 -44.15 -4.21 -12.41
C GLU A 1001 -43.53 -5.37 -11.62
N MET A 1002 -42.95 -5.09 -10.44
CA MET A 1002 -42.35 -6.11 -9.59
C MET A 1002 -43.40 -6.96 -8.87
N GLU A 1003 -44.50 -6.36 -8.44
CA GLU A 1003 -45.58 -7.07 -7.74
C GLU A 1003 -46.30 -8.07 -8.67
N LYS A 1004 -46.43 -7.72 -9.95
CA LYS A 1004 -46.94 -8.61 -11.01
C LYS A 1004 -46.00 -9.78 -11.32
N LYS A 1005 -44.68 -9.62 -11.13
CA LYS A 1005 -43.68 -10.68 -11.32
C LYS A 1005 -43.62 -11.64 -10.14
N ALA A 1006 -43.84 -11.17 -8.92
CA ALA A 1006 -43.89 -11.99 -7.71
C ALA A 1006 -45.11 -12.93 -7.71
N ALA A 1007 -46.30 -12.41 -8.01
CA ALA A 1007 -47.54 -13.20 -8.11
C ALA A 1007 -47.52 -14.30 -9.20
N LYS A 1008 -46.64 -14.15 -10.20
CA LYS A 1008 -46.43 -15.13 -11.26
C LYS A 1008 -45.46 -16.25 -10.84
N ARG A 1009 -44.56 -15.99 -9.89
CA ARG A 1009 -43.53 -16.94 -9.42
C ARG A 1009 -44.07 -17.90 -8.34
N ASP A 1010 -45.03 -17.46 -7.53
CA ASP A 1010 -45.72 -18.32 -6.56
C ASP A 1010 -46.69 -19.32 -7.22
N ARG A 1011 -47.07 -19.07 -8.48
CA ARG A 1011 -48.00 -19.93 -9.23
C ARG A 1011 -47.31 -21.12 -9.93
N ASP A 1012 -45.99 -21.04 -10.13
CA ASP A 1012 -45.21 -22.04 -10.88
C ASP A 1012 -44.36 -22.97 -9.97
N GLY A 1013 -44.44 -22.82 -8.64
CA GLY A 1013 -43.74 -23.65 -7.67
C GLY A 1013 -44.58 -24.84 -7.17
N GLY A 1014 -44.85 -25.82 -8.04
CA GLY A 1014 -45.55 -27.07 -7.66
C GLY A 1014 -44.83 -28.32 -8.17
N LEU A 1015 -44.22 -29.05 -7.23
CA LEU A 1015 -43.90 -30.50 -7.19
C LEU A 1015 -43.47 -31.22 -8.49
N ASP A 1016 -42.26 -31.82 -8.47
CA ASP A 1016 -42.16 -33.27 -8.68
C ASP A 1016 -40.83 -33.86 -8.15
N ASP A 1017 -40.99 -34.82 -7.24
CA ASP A 1017 -40.03 -35.81 -6.79
C ASP A 1017 -39.76 -36.84 -7.90
N GLU A 1018 -38.49 -37.24 -8.13
CA GLU A 1018 -38.22 -38.62 -8.56
C GLU A 1018 -36.86 -39.14 -8.08
N GLU A 1019 -36.90 -40.42 -7.73
CA GLU A 1019 -36.02 -41.13 -6.80
C GLU A 1019 -34.69 -41.65 -7.37
N LYS A 1020 -33.73 -41.74 -6.45
CA LYS A 1020 -32.46 -42.47 -6.53
C LYS A 1020 -32.65 -43.98 -6.39
N LYS A 1021 -31.96 -44.79 -7.21
CA LYS A 1021 -31.03 -45.93 -6.86
C LYS A 1021 -30.81 -46.89 -8.05
N PRO A 1022 -29.65 -47.57 -8.22
CA PRO A 1022 -29.29 -48.72 -7.35
C PRO A 1022 -27.80 -49.12 -7.17
N LYS A 1023 -27.62 -50.12 -6.27
CA LYS A 1023 -26.49 -51.06 -5.99
C LYS A 1023 -25.65 -50.72 -4.74
N LYS A 1024 -25.30 -51.66 -3.83
CA LYS A 1024 -25.22 -53.14 -3.88
C LYS A 1024 -25.25 -53.74 -2.45
N LYS A 1025 -25.75 -54.98 -2.31
CA LYS A 1025 -25.67 -55.92 -1.15
C LYS A 1025 -24.22 -56.12 -0.66
N GLY A 1026 -23.89 -56.46 0.58
CA GLY A 1026 -24.66 -56.79 1.79
C GLY A 1026 -23.76 -57.48 2.83
N GLY A 1027 -24.18 -57.54 4.10
CA GLY A 1027 -23.54 -58.33 5.15
C GLY A 1027 -24.28 -58.25 6.49
N ARG A 1028 -24.84 -59.38 6.94
CA ARG A 1028 -25.28 -59.63 8.33
C ARG A 1028 -24.13 -59.24 9.28
N LYS A 1029 -24.36 -58.65 10.45
CA LYS A 1029 -25.27 -59.06 11.53
C LYS A 1029 -25.45 -57.90 12.50
#